data_AF-A0A6C2YJL2-F1
#
_entry.id   AF-A0A6C2YJL2-F1
#
_cell.length_a   1.000
_cell.length_b   1.000
_cell.length_c   1.000
_cell.angle_alpha   90.00
_cell.angle_beta   90.00
_cell.angle_gamma   90.00
#
_symmetry.space_group_name_H-M   'P 1'
#
loop_
_entity.id
_entity.type
_entity.pdbx_description
1 polymer ?
#
loop_
_entity_poly.entity_id
_entity_poly.type
_entity_poly.pdbx_seq_one_letter_code
_entity_poly.pdbx_strand_id
1 'polypeptide(L)'
;MSSRFSDGRPKMPPLRVEALDERVVPVVGAFAPATVVSPSDGYSGVVYLTSSRGIFTGTLLSDGRHILTAAHPVDVNGDGVGDSDVIVRFDLPDRTISMTVPASSVRSVPGWTGTINGAVPASGHDLAILTLPSLAPSGIGGATRYDIYRDSNEVGQDFTVIGYGQSGTGTTGGQSGSAGTKRIGRNTFDASGLTLPAGYSIPDGLGLVADFDNGTAANDAFAQSYGRVHRGLGAEEASAAPGDSGGPALLNNRVAGVSSFHLNGGSADYDATNGGGARNNISFGDYSGYTRVSTFASFIDGRTASAHTLVIDLGSQPSGSNGAADEIRVRRVGDTVEVLINGTRVQSSSVSLLSGLEIRGSSDRDTLILESSITTGFALTWNSIESLQDNRTSGAWQIPTSNPTPGDGVTTVPVIVPKPTTPGKAQVAPGTWFAVGSEAGSLPRVALYSPDGQVRYAGLAYESGFVGGVRVATGDVNGDGVPDLIVAPGAGRAPQILVLDGATGQTIGNFLAYEASFQGGVHLAVGDLDGDGRAEIVTSPDQGGGPRVRIFGRDGTPKGDFLGIEDPNFRGGARVAVGDINGDGRLDVLVGAGYGGGPRLAMFDGTTVTTSSLKKIAPDRFVFEPSLRNGVYLTSGDLNGDGYSDLIVGGGPGGGPRVYALSGKDLLPEFGNAEVALLNFFAGDPNQRGGVRLSARDLNGDGLADLVVGGGTGASAKATIYLNPVNDTTADTTFAPFGEGLFTGVFVG
;
A
#
# COMPACT_ATOMS: atom_id res chain seq x y z
N MET A 1 -13.77 -81.28 -17.31
CA MET A 1 -13.25 -80.09 -18.01
C MET A 1 -14.22 -78.95 -17.75
N SER A 2 -13.75 -77.76 -17.39
CA SER A 2 -14.57 -76.55 -17.28
C SER A 2 -13.77 -75.35 -17.78
N SER A 3 -14.46 -74.38 -18.38
CA SER A 3 -13.86 -73.22 -19.04
C SER A 3 -13.36 -72.17 -18.04
N ARG A 4 -12.21 -71.57 -18.32
CA ARG A 4 -11.87 -70.22 -17.85
C ARG A 4 -11.79 -69.30 -19.07
N PHE A 5 -12.61 -68.25 -19.09
CA PHE A 5 -12.29 -67.07 -19.87
C PHE A 5 -11.17 -66.33 -19.13
N SER A 6 -10.08 -66.00 -19.81
CA SER A 6 -9.08 -65.04 -19.35
C SER A 6 -9.34 -63.72 -20.06
N ASP A 7 -9.71 -62.67 -19.33
CA ASP A 7 -9.85 -61.34 -19.90
C ASP A 7 -8.46 -60.76 -20.20
N GLY A 8 -8.20 -60.50 -21.48
CA GLY A 8 -6.90 -60.04 -21.99
C GLY A 8 -6.59 -58.58 -21.67
N ARG A 9 -6.85 -58.11 -20.45
CA ARG A 9 -6.47 -56.77 -19.98
C ARG A 9 -5.15 -56.85 -19.22
N PRO A 10 -4.15 -56.01 -19.54
CA PRO A 10 -2.98 -55.87 -18.68
C PRO A 10 -3.43 -55.42 -17.28
N LYS A 11 -3.04 -56.16 -16.24
CA LYS A 11 -3.11 -55.61 -14.88
C LYS A 11 -2.09 -54.49 -14.78
N MET A 12 -2.56 -53.24 -14.73
CA MET A 12 -1.68 -52.13 -14.40
C MET A 12 -1.06 -52.37 -13.02
N PRO A 13 0.24 -52.09 -12.82
CA PRO A 13 0.82 -52.07 -11.49
C PRO A 13 0.13 -50.99 -10.65
N PRO A 14 0.07 -51.13 -9.31
CA PRO A 14 -0.44 -50.08 -8.45
C PRO A 14 0.41 -48.82 -8.64
N LEU A 15 -0.24 -47.69 -8.89
CA LEU A 15 0.43 -46.40 -9.02
C LEU A 15 1.09 -46.05 -7.68
N ARG A 16 2.41 -45.96 -7.67
CA ARG A 16 3.14 -45.25 -6.63
C ARG A 16 3.10 -43.77 -6.97
N VAL A 17 2.82 -42.93 -5.98
CA VAL A 17 3.28 -41.55 -6.00
C VAL A 17 4.65 -41.58 -5.31
N GLU A 18 5.69 -41.18 -6.03
CA GLU A 18 7.07 -41.19 -5.54
C GLU A 18 7.45 -39.81 -4.98
N ALA A 19 8.52 -39.76 -4.19
CA ALA A 19 9.02 -38.52 -3.65
C ALA A 19 9.87 -37.80 -4.73
N LEU A 20 9.56 -36.54 -5.01
CA LEU A 20 10.19 -35.75 -6.06
C LEU A 20 11.53 -35.16 -5.59
N ASP A 21 12.60 -35.93 -5.75
CA ASP A 21 13.98 -35.44 -5.71
C ASP A 21 14.54 -35.41 -7.16
N GLU A 22 14.97 -34.22 -7.62
CA GLU A 22 15.58 -33.81 -8.92
C GLU A 22 14.73 -33.04 -9.99
N ARG A 23 15.26 -31.85 -10.39
CA ARG A 23 15.07 -31.03 -11.63
C ARG A 23 13.96 -29.94 -11.67
N VAL A 24 14.25 -28.82 -12.36
CA VAL A 24 13.76 -27.43 -12.05
C VAL A 24 13.85 -26.45 -13.28
N VAL A 25 13.05 -25.35 -13.36
CA VAL A 25 12.99 -24.01 -14.08
C VAL A 25 11.71 -23.19 -13.69
N PRO A 26 11.57 -21.89 -13.42
CA PRO A 26 10.26 -21.24 -13.05
C PRO A 26 8.96 -21.52 -13.89
N VAL A 27 7.77 -21.59 -13.28
CA VAL A 27 6.35 -21.45 -13.81
C VAL A 27 6.05 -21.70 -15.32
N VAL A 28 5.05 -22.56 -15.61
CA VAL A 28 4.52 -22.80 -16.98
C VAL A 28 3.47 -21.75 -17.34
N GLY A 29 3.56 -21.14 -18.53
CA GLY A 29 2.55 -20.22 -19.08
C GLY A 29 1.77 -20.85 -20.25
N ALA A 30 0.59 -20.34 -20.59
CA ALA A 30 -0.30 -20.99 -21.55
C ALA A 30 0.33 -21.19 -22.95
N PHE A 31 0.48 -20.13 -23.74
CA PHE A 31 0.96 -20.22 -25.14
C PHE A 31 2.45 -19.93 -25.31
N ALA A 32 3.11 -19.42 -24.27
CA ALA A 32 4.53 -19.10 -24.21
C ALA A 32 5.04 -19.31 -22.77
N PRO A 33 6.35 -19.53 -22.55
CA PRO A 33 6.93 -19.55 -21.21
C PRO A 33 6.58 -18.26 -20.45
N ALA A 34 6.11 -18.40 -19.21
CA ALA A 34 5.63 -17.29 -18.38
C ALA A 34 6.66 -16.16 -18.25
N THR A 35 6.21 -14.93 -17.99
CA THR A 35 7.06 -13.73 -18.02
C THR A 35 8.24 -13.87 -17.07
N VAL A 36 9.47 -13.62 -17.54
CA VAL A 36 10.66 -13.59 -16.68
C VAL A 36 10.57 -12.38 -15.76
N VAL A 37 10.77 -12.61 -14.46
CA VAL A 37 10.79 -11.56 -13.45
C VAL A 37 12.24 -11.14 -13.23
N SER A 38 12.54 -9.90 -13.58
CA SER A 38 13.83 -9.27 -13.29
C SER A 38 13.90 -8.86 -11.81
N PRO A 39 15.09 -8.79 -11.19
CA PRO A 39 15.20 -8.36 -9.79
C PRO A 39 14.68 -6.94 -9.49
N SER A 40 14.54 -6.10 -10.53
CA SER A 40 13.90 -4.78 -10.50
C SER A 40 12.38 -4.79 -10.31
N ASP A 41 11.70 -5.90 -10.63
CA ASP A 41 10.28 -5.87 -11.01
C ASP A 41 9.33 -5.95 -9.80
N GLY A 42 9.81 -5.59 -8.60
CA GLY A 42 9.02 -5.53 -7.37
C GLY A 42 8.85 -6.85 -6.60
N TYR A 43 9.41 -7.96 -7.08
CA TYR A 43 9.25 -9.29 -6.48
C TYR A 43 10.55 -9.87 -5.86
N SER A 44 11.48 -9.04 -5.40
CA SER A 44 12.74 -9.47 -4.78
C SER A 44 12.57 -10.29 -3.49
N GLY A 45 11.41 -10.16 -2.84
CA GLY A 45 11.00 -10.94 -1.66
C GLY A 45 10.51 -12.36 -1.93
N VAL A 46 10.23 -12.71 -3.18
CA VAL A 46 10.03 -14.12 -3.58
C VAL A 46 11.42 -14.72 -3.77
N VAL A 47 11.79 -15.68 -2.92
CA VAL A 47 13.17 -16.16 -2.77
C VAL A 47 13.37 -17.54 -3.37
N TYR A 48 14.56 -17.75 -3.92
CA TYR A 48 15.04 -19.06 -4.37
C TYR A 48 15.56 -19.81 -3.15
N LEU A 49 15.05 -21.01 -2.89
CA LEU A 49 15.43 -21.84 -1.75
C LEU A 49 16.12 -23.11 -2.23
N THR A 50 17.13 -23.57 -1.51
CA THR A 50 17.72 -24.92 -1.71
C THR A 50 17.98 -25.64 -0.39
N SER A 51 17.56 -26.90 -0.33
CA SER A 51 17.85 -27.86 0.74
C SER A 51 18.56 -29.09 0.16
N SER A 52 18.77 -30.12 0.98
CA SER A 52 19.23 -31.44 0.53
C SER A 52 18.36 -32.08 -0.57
N ARG A 53 17.12 -31.62 -0.77
CA ARG A 53 16.13 -32.16 -1.73
C ARG A 53 16.17 -31.50 -3.12
N GLY A 54 16.87 -30.39 -3.25
CA GLY A 54 16.91 -29.60 -4.49
C GLY A 54 16.42 -28.16 -4.29
N ILE A 55 15.85 -27.58 -5.36
CA ILE A 55 15.41 -26.17 -5.41
C ILE A 55 13.91 -26.10 -5.16
N PHE A 56 13.49 -25.12 -4.36
CA PHE A 56 12.11 -24.75 -4.14
C PHE A 56 11.99 -23.22 -4.00
N THR A 57 10.80 -22.69 -3.69
CA THR A 57 10.52 -21.25 -3.60
C THR A 57 10.05 -20.89 -2.20
N GLY A 58 10.23 -19.63 -1.78
CA GLY A 58 9.58 -19.10 -0.57
C GLY A 58 9.26 -17.61 -0.68
N THR A 59 8.62 -17.06 0.35
CA THR A 59 8.16 -15.66 0.39
C THR A 59 8.55 -14.96 1.69
N LEU A 60 9.21 -13.80 1.60
CA LEU A 60 9.57 -12.98 2.76
C LEU A 60 8.33 -12.26 3.36
N LEU A 61 8.05 -12.53 4.63
CA LEU A 61 6.93 -11.92 5.35
C LEU A 61 7.21 -10.47 5.78
N SER A 62 6.17 -9.72 6.19
CA SER A 62 6.23 -8.30 6.55
C SER A 62 7.27 -7.94 7.62
N ASP A 63 7.53 -8.82 8.59
CA ASP A 63 8.61 -8.66 9.58
C ASP A 63 10.02 -8.63 8.95
N GLY A 64 10.19 -9.20 7.75
CA GLY A 64 11.47 -9.34 7.06
C GLY A 64 12.45 -10.28 7.75
N ARG A 65 11.99 -11.14 8.64
CA ARG A 65 12.78 -12.20 9.29
C ARG A 65 12.30 -13.60 8.92
N HIS A 66 11.04 -13.76 8.54
CA HIS A 66 10.48 -15.08 8.25
C HIS A 66 10.23 -15.31 6.76
N ILE A 67 10.62 -16.49 6.27
CA ILE A 67 10.24 -16.98 4.94
C ILE A 67 9.12 -18.01 5.10
N LEU A 68 8.02 -17.80 4.37
CA LEU A 68 6.92 -18.76 4.22
C LEU A 68 7.19 -19.67 3.01
N THR A 69 6.96 -20.99 3.15
CA THR A 69 7.21 -22.02 2.12
C THR A 69 6.35 -23.26 2.36
N ALA A 70 6.40 -24.25 1.47
CA ALA A 70 5.87 -25.61 1.69
C ALA A 70 6.75 -26.38 2.70
N ALA A 71 6.18 -27.41 3.31
CA ALA A 71 6.86 -28.27 4.29
C ALA A 71 7.61 -29.45 3.63
N HIS A 72 7.06 -30.07 2.58
CA HIS A 72 7.66 -31.24 1.93
C HIS A 72 9.12 -31.09 1.41
N PRO A 73 9.65 -29.88 1.08
CA PRO A 73 11.06 -29.71 0.71
C PRO A 73 12.03 -29.64 1.91
N VAL A 74 11.51 -29.50 3.14
CA VAL A 74 12.29 -29.18 4.35
C VAL A 74 12.04 -30.11 5.54
N ASP A 75 10.85 -30.69 5.66
CA ASP A 75 10.41 -31.62 6.70
C ASP A 75 9.71 -32.81 6.01
N VAL A 76 10.42 -33.93 5.90
CA VAL A 76 9.98 -35.17 5.24
C VAL A 76 9.52 -36.20 6.27
N ASN A 77 9.85 -36.01 7.55
CA ASN A 77 9.58 -36.96 8.61
C ASN A 77 8.26 -36.64 9.37
N GLY A 78 7.82 -35.39 9.37
CA GLY A 78 6.58 -34.92 10.00
C GLY A 78 6.69 -34.53 11.48
N ASP A 79 7.90 -34.33 12.03
CA ASP A 79 8.11 -34.05 13.47
C ASP A 79 7.92 -32.58 13.89
N GLY A 80 7.81 -31.65 12.91
CA GLY A 80 7.66 -30.22 13.17
C GLY A 80 8.93 -29.39 12.96
N VAL A 81 10.06 -30.01 12.61
CA VAL A 81 11.39 -29.39 12.47
C VAL A 81 11.98 -29.69 11.08
N GLY A 82 12.94 -28.89 10.62
CA GLY A 82 13.63 -29.16 9.35
C GLY A 82 14.61 -30.34 9.46
N ASP A 83 14.66 -31.19 8.42
CA ASP A 83 15.64 -32.28 8.29
C ASP A 83 17.05 -31.81 7.87
N SER A 84 17.15 -30.64 7.21
CA SER A 84 18.42 -30.09 6.73
C SER A 84 18.41 -28.56 6.61
N ASP A 85 19.61 -27.96 6.64
CA ASP A 85 19.80 -26.52 6.45
C ASP A 85 19.30 -26.06 5.07
N VAL A 86 18.71 -24.86 5.02
CA VAL A 86 18.17 -24.25 3.79
C VAL A 86 18.96 -23.00 3.45
N ILE A 87 19.46 -22.91 2.22
CA ILE A 87 20.02 -21.67 1.69
C ILE A 87 18.89 -20.85 1.07
N VAL A 88 18.66 -19.65 1.62
CA VAL A 88 17.73 -18.64 1.12
C VAL A 88 18.50 -17.66 0.23
N ARG A 89 18.13 -17.54 -1.05
CA ARG A 89 18.74 -16.61 -2.02
C ARG A 89 17.76 -15.51 -2.40
N PHE A 90 18.16 -14.27 -2.12
CA PHE A 90 17.53 -13.03 -2.56
C PHE A 90 18.18 -12.55 -3.86
N ASP A 91 17.40 -12.40 -4.91
CA ASP A 91 17.82 -11.74 -6.15
C ASP A 91 17.34 -10.28 -6.09
N LEU A 92 18.26 -9.34 -5.88
CA LEU A 92 18.01 -7.89 -5.73
C LEU A 92 18.48 -7.13 -6.99
N PRO A 93 18.02 -5.88 -7.23
CA PRO A 93 18.35 -5.10 -8.43
C PRO A 93 19.85 -4.95 -8.74
N ASP A 94 20.70 -4.88 -7.71
CA ASP A 94 22.14 -4.67 -7.84
C ASP A 94 23.01 -5.90 -7.51
N ARG A 95 22.46 -6.91 -6.81
CA ARG A 95 23.21 -8.03 -6.24
C ARG A 95 22.36 -9.24 -5.89
N THR A 96 22.98 -10.39 -5.77
CA THR A 96 22.40 -11.58 -5.14
C THR A 96 22.96 -11.73 -3.71
N ILE A 97 22.09 -12.01 -2.73
CA ILE A 97 22.48 -12.30 -1.34
C ILE A 97 21.96 -13.69 -0.96
N SER A 98 22.81 -14.52 -0.35
CA SER A 98 22.43 -15.83 0.20
C SER A 98 22.58 -15.85 1.72
N MET A 99 21.63 -16.48 2.41
CA MET A 99 21.60 -16.66 3.86
C MET A 99 21.30 -18.12 4.20
N THR A 100 22.09 -18.76 5.04
CA THR A 100 21.80 -20.13 5.51
C THR A 100 20.88 -20.07 6.74
N VAL A 101 19.73 -20.74 6.65
CA VAL A 101 18.83 -21.02 7.76
C VAL A 101 19.15 -22.43 8.28
N PRO A 102 19.55 -22.58 9.55
CA PRO A 102 19.76 -23.90 10.15
C PRO A 102 18.48 -24.74 10.14
N ALA A 103 18.60 -26.06 10.02
CA ALA A 103 17.50 -27.01 10.16
C ALA A 103 16.66 -26.77 11.44
N SER A 104 17.35 -26.45 12.54
CA SER A 104 16.77 -26.11 13.85
C SER A 104 16.03 -24.76 13.91
N SER A 105 16.06 -23.96 12.84
CA SER A 105 15.31 -22.71 12.64
C SER A 105 14.15 -22.84 11.62
N VAL A 106 13.87 -24.06 11.14
CA VAL A 106 12.73 -24.38 10.26
C VAL A 106 11.60 -25.03 11.08
N ARG A 107 10.34 -24.64 10.86
CA ARG A 107 9.17 -25.29 11.51
C ARG A 107 8.00 -25.43 10.54
N SER A 108 7.48 -26.65 10.39
CA SER A 108 6.21 -26.94 9.69
C SER A 108 4.99 -26.64 10.57
N VAL A 109 3.80 -26.58 9.97
CA VAL A 109 2.53 -26.46 10.73
C VAL A 109 2.18 -27.76 11.46
N PRO A 110 1.57 -27.69 12.67
CA PRO A 110 0.97 -28.86 13.30
C PRO A 110 -0.06 -29.51 12.36
N GLY A 111 0.02 -30.83 12.20
CA GLY A 111 -0.82 -31.59 11.25
C GLY A 111 -0.12 -31.92 9.93
N TRP A 112 1.08 -31.38 9.67
CA TRP A 112 1.97 -31.93 8.65
C TRP A 112 2.45 -33.33 9.04
N THR A 113 2.60 -34.24 8.06
CA THR A 113 2.98 -35.65 8.30
C THR A 113 4.06 -36.15 7.34
N GLY A 114 4.91 -35.26 6.83
CA GLY A 114 6.07 -35.59 5.97
C GLY A 114 5.76 -36.06 4.55
N THR A 115 4.51 -36.44 4.24
CA THR A 115 4.16 -37.22 3.04
C THR A 115 2.94 -36.65 2.31
N ILE A 116 3.14 -36.10 1.11
CA ILE A 116 2.07 -35.65 0.18
C ILE A 116 1.25 -36.80 -0.46
N ASN A 117 1.59 -38.07 -0.18
CA ASN A 117 1.25 -39.22 -1.01
C ASN A 117 0.29 -40.25 -0.36
N GLY A 118 -0.79 -40.59 -1.07
CA GLY A 118 -1.43 -41.92 -0.98
C GLY A 118 -2.68 -42.05 -0.10
N ALA A 119 -2.91 -41.16 0.86
CA ALA A 119 -4.18 -41.06 1.60
C ALA A 119 -4.44 -39.62 2.07
N VAL A 120 -5.71 -39.21 2.00
CA VAL A 120 -6.21 -37.88 2.37
C VAL A 120 -6.16 -37.68 3.90
N PRO A 121 -5.71 -36.52 4.46
CA PRO A 121 -5.06 -35.37 3.80
C PRO A 121 -3.82 -34.81 4.53
N ALA A 122 -2.64 -34.97 3.95
CA ALA A 122 -1.52 -34.04 4.20
C ALA A 122 -1.62 -32.77 3.32
N SER A 123 -2.44 -32.81 2.26
CA SER A 123 -2.71 -31.79 1.22
C SER A 123 -3.26 -30.45 1.71
N GLY A 124 -3.45 -30.30 3.02
CA GLY A 124 -3.90 -29.07 3.67
C GLY A 124 -2.94 -28.53 4.73
N HIS A 125 -1.82 -29.20 5.01
CA HIS A 125 -0.86 -28.84 6.06
C HIS A 125 0.58 -28.72 5.52
N ASP A 126 0.74 -28.59 4.20
CA ASP A 126 2.04 -28.45 3.56
C ASP A 126 2.50 -26.98 3.60
N LEU A 127 2.89 -26.52 4.79
CA LEU A 127 3.33 -25.15 5.06
C LEU A 127 4.39 -25.13 6.16
N ALA A 128 5.46 -24.36 5.95
CA ALA A 128 6.57 -24.18 6.88
C ALA A 128 7.05 -22.72 6.93
N ILE A 129 7.67 -22.37 8.06
CA ILE A 129 8.27 -21.07 8.33
C ILE A 129 9.76 -21.27 8.64
N LEU A 130 10.61 -20.48 7.98
CA LEU A 130 12.05 -20.42 8.20
C LEU A 130 12.39 -19.09 8.90
N THR A 131 13.01 -19.14 10.07
CA THR A 131 13.53 -17.94 10.74
C THR A 131 14.93 -17.60 10.22
N LEU A 132 15.09 -16.46 9.56
CA LEU A 132 16.38 -15.96 9.11
C LEU A 132 17.29 -15.60 10.31
N PRO A 133 18.61 -15.85 10.21
CA PRO A 133 19.57 -15.53 11.27
C PRO A 133 19.65 -14.02 11.59
N SER A 134 19.42 -13.17 10.59
CA SER A 134 19.23 -11.72 10.71
C SER A 134 18.03 -11.27 9.90
N LEU A 135 17.64 -9.98 9.97
CA LEU A 135 16.69 -9.42 9.02
C LEU A 135 17.23 -9.53 7.57
N ALA A 136 16.31 -9.72 6.63
CA ALA A 136 16.56 -9.59 5.20
C ALA A 136 16.77 -8.12 4.80
N PRO A 137 17.52 -7.84 3.71
CA PRO A 137 17.78 -6.48 3.23
C PRO A 137 16.48 -5.67 3.04
N SER A 138 16.42 -4.48 3.62
CA SER A 138 15.29 -3.54 3.53
C SER A 138 15.68 -2.27 2.77
N GLY A 139 14.71 -1.38 2.55
CA GLY A 139 14.90 -0.13 1.82
C GLY A 139 15.00 -0.32 0.30
N ILE A 140 15.58 0.68 -0.37
CA ILE A 140 15.59 0.77 -1.83
C ILE A 140 16.64 -0.19 -2.40
N GLY A 141 16.21 -1.09 -3.29
CA GLY A 141 16.99 -2.27 -3.69
C GLY A 141 16.94 -3.42 -2.67
N GLY A 142 16.13 -3.32 -1.62
CA GLY A 142 15.90 -4.40 -0.66
C GLY A 142 15.00 -5.52 -1.19
N ALA A 143 14.74 -6.51 -0.32
CA ALA A 143 13.77 -7.56 -0.55
C ALA A 143 12.35 -7.04 -0.26
N THR A 144 11.44 -7.20 -1.23
CA THR A 144 10.00 -6.99 -1.03
C THR A 144 9.51 -7.78 0.18
N ARG A 145 8.51 -7.27 0.89
CA ARG A 145 7.89 -7.96 2.01
C ARG A 145 6.39 -8.12 1.77
N TYR A 146 5.83 -9.23 2.21
CA TYR A 146 4.44 -9.59 1.94
C TYR A 146 3.68 -9.85 3.24
N ASP A 147 2.50 -9.26 3.38
CA ASP A 147 1.51 -9.74 4.34
C ASP A 147 0.83 -11.02 3.84
N ILE A 148 0.23 -11.76 4.77
CA ILE A 148 -0.63 -12.90 4.43
C ILE A 148 -2.08 -12.45 4.19
N TYR A 149 -2.78 -13.16 3.32
CA TYR A 149 -4.22 -13.02 3.15
C TYR A 149 -4.94 -13.69 4.31
N ARG A 150 -6.02 -13.07 4.80
CA ARG A 150 -6.71 -13.48 6.04
C ARG A 150 -8.21 -13.73 5.86
N ASP A 151 -8.77 -13.25 4.77
CA ASP A 151 -10.16 -13.54 4.38
C ASP A 151 -10.24 -14.95 3.78
N SER A 152 -11.37 -15.65 3.99
CA SER A 152 -11.55 -17.05 3.55
C SER A 152 -12.37 -17.19 2.24
N ASN A 153 -12.38 -16.13 1.43
CA ASN A 153 -13.12 -15.96 0.18
C ASN A 153 -12.24 -16.05 -1.07
N GLU A 154 -11.10 -16.73 -1.01
CA GLU A 154 -10.11 -16.80 -2.09
C GLU A 154 -10.69 -17.40 -3.39
N VAL A 155 -11.67 -18.30 -3.26
CA VAL A 155 -12.31 -19.00 -4.38
C VAL A 155 -13.09 -18.04 -5.28
N GLY A 156 -12.85 -18.12 -6.59
CA GLY A 156 -13.39 -17.23 -7.61
C GLY A 156 -12.64 -15.91 -7.77
N GLN A 157 -11.48 -15.74 -7.13
CA GLN A 157 -10.60 -14.58 -7.32
C GLN A 157 -9.37 -14.94 -8.16
N ASP A 158 -8.99 -14.02 -9.06
CA ASP A 158 -7.74 -14.08 -9.80
C ASP A 158 -6.55 -13.84 -8.85
N PHE A 159 -5.48 -14.62 -9.04
CA PHE A 159 -4.25 -14.50 -8.29
C PHE A 159 -3.01 -14.57 -9.19
N THR A 160 -1.89 -14.07 -8.68
CA THR A 160 -0.59 -14.12 -9.36
C THR A 160 0.18 -15.36 -8.90
N VAL A 161 0.61 -16.19 -9.84
CA VAL A 161 1.55 -17.31 -9.64
C VAL A 161 2.97 -16.80 -9.86
N ILE A 162 3.88 -17.05 -8.91
CA ILE A 162 5.29 -16.65 -9.04
C ILE A 162 6.24 -17.61 -8.31
N GLY A 163 7.38 -17.93 -8.95
CA GLY A 163 8.37 -18.82 -8.33
C GLY A 163 9.55 -19.20 -9.23
N TYR A 164 10.18 -20.34 -8.91
CA TYR A 164 11.42 -20.88 -9.50
C TYR A 164 11.29 -22.36 -10.03
N GLY A 165 10.06 -22.91 -10.18
CA GLY A 165 9.60 -24.32 -10.42
C GLY A 165 9.96 -25.18 -11.62
N GLN A 166 9.06 -25.55 -12.58
CA GLN A 166 9.43 -26.10 -13.93
C GLN A 166 8.81 -25.31 -15.13
N SER A 167 9.57 -24.96 -16.19
CA SER A 167 9.17 -24.00 -17.26
C SER A 167 8.71 -24.68 -18.53
N GLY A 168 7.69 -24.13 -19.17
CA GLY A 168 7.41 -24.39 -20.57
C GLY A 168 6.12 -23.71 -21.00
N THR A 169 5.40 -24.33 -21.93
CA THR A 169 4.05 -23.94 -22.35
C THR A 169 3.01 -24.94 -21.85
N GLY A 170 1.73 -24.58 -21.80
CA GLY A 170 0.65 -25.54 -21.52
C GLY A 170 0.55 -26.70 -22.52
N THR A 171 1.21 -26.59 -23.68
CA THR A 171 1.39 -27.69 -24.65
C THR A 171 2.64 -28.55 -24.42
N THR A 172 3.76 -28.00 -23.93
CA THR A 172 4.98 -28.80 -23.67
C THR A 172 5.04 -29.32 -22.25
N GLY A 173 4.28 -28.70 -21.35
CA GLY A 173 4.45 -28.69 -19.90
C GLY A 173 5.82 -28.24 -19.43
N GLY A 174 6.10 -28.51 -18.14
CA GLY A 174 7.35 -28.20 -17.46
C GLY A 174 8.55 -28.99 -17.99
N GLN A 175 9.52 -28.28 -18.56
CA GLN A 175 10.70 -28.86 -19.20
C GLN A 175 11.84 -29.03 -18.19
N SER A 176 12.28 -30.27 -17.98
CA SER A 176 13.36 -30.59 -17.04
C SER A 176 14.69 -29.88 -17.37
N GLY A 177 15.13 -28.96 -16.51
CA GLY A 177 16.56 -28.67 -16.30
C GLY A 177 17.07 -27.27 -16.65
N SER A 178 16.26 -26.38 -17.21
CA SER A 178 16.63 -24.97 -17.45
C SER A 178 16.62 -24.06 -16.19
N ALA A 179 16.26 -24.60 -15.02
CA ALA A 179 16.46 -24.20 -13.60
C ALA A 179 16.58 -22.70 -13.19
N GLY A 180 15.87 -22.33 -12.12
CA GLY A 180 16.32 -21.28 -11.19
C GLY A 180 16.31 -19.81 -11.66
N THR A 181 15.73 -19.54 -12.83
CA THR A 181 15.20 -18.22 -13.22
C THR A 181 13.97 -17.88 -12.34
N LYS A 182 13.45 -16.65 -12.33
CA LYS A 182 12.12 -16.35 -11.72
C LYS A 182 11.10 -16.07 -12.84
N ARG A 183 9.86 -16.58 -12.74
CA ARG A 183 8.76 -16.20 -13.64
C ARG A 183 7.47 -15.93 -12.89
N ILE A 184 6.60 -15.17 -13.55
CA ILE A 184 5.28 -14.72 -13.10
C ILE A 184 4.21 -15.00 -14.16
N GLY A 185 3.02 -15.37 -13.71
CA GLY A 185 1.81 -15.45 -14.52
C GLY A 185 0.56 -15.31 -13.63
N ARG A 186 -0.63 -15.55 -14.19
CA ARG A 186 -1.90 -15.43 -13.46
C ARG A 186 -2.70 -16.73 -13.52
N ASN A 187 -3.58 -16.94 -12.55
CA ASN A 187 -4.59 -18.00 -12.56
C ASN A 187 -5.78 -17.57 -11.68
N THR A 188 -6.83 -18.38 -11.55
CA THR A 188 -8.00 -18.13 -10.71
C THR A 188 -8.18 -19.29 -9.73
N PHE A 189 -8.61 -19.05 -8.50
CA PHE A 189 -8.88 -20.15 -7.55
C PHE A 189 -10.28 -20.74 -7.78
N ASP A 190 -10.43 -21.71 -8.67
CA ASP A 190 -11.76 -22.24 -9.04
C ASP A 190 -12.47 -22.97 -7.90
N ALA A 191 -11.74 -23.52 -6.92
CA ALA A 191 -12.36 -24.26 -5.82
C ALA A 191 -11.52 -24.49 -4.55
N SER A 192 -12.22 -24.97 -3.53
CA SER A 192 -11.76 -25.56 -2.27
C SER A 192 -12.74 -26.67 -1.86
N GLY A 193 -12.38 -27.54 -0.92
CA GLY A 193 -13.32 -28.51 -0.33
C GLY A 193 -13.90 -29.56 -1.29
N LEU A 194 -13.09 -30.15 -2.18
CA LEU A 194 -13.55 -31.12 -3.18
C LEU A 194 -12.64 -32.35 -3.30
N THR A 195 -13.17 -33.41 -3.92
CA THR A 195 -12.38 -34.57 -4.36
C THR A 195 -12.07 -34.46 -5.85
N LEU A 196 -10.80 -34.24 -6.18
CA LEU A 196 -10.25 -34.16 -7.53
C LEU A 196 -10.28 -35.52 -8.25
N PRO A 197 -10.14 -35.54 -9.60
CA PRO A 197 -10.00 -36.78 -10.35
C PRO A 197 -8.91 -37.71 -9.79
N ALA A 198 -9.04 -39.01 -10.05
CA ALA A 198 -8.31 -40.08 -9.37
C ALA A 198 -8.53 -40.20 -7.83
N GLY A 199 -9.40 -39.38 -7.22
CA GLY A 199 -9.88 -39.57 -5.85
C GLY A 199 -9.08 -38.81 -4.77
N TYR A 200 -8.28 -37.81 -5.16
CA TYR A 200 -7.49 -37.00 -4.23
C TYR A 200 -8.37 -35.91 -3.61
N SER A 201 -8.63 -35.97 -2.30
CA SER A 201 -9.52 -35.01 -1.64
C SER A 201 -8.77 -33.86 -0.98
N ILE A 202 -9.23 -32.65 -1.28
CA ILE A 202 -8.78 -31.38 -0.74
C ILE A 202 -9.72 -31.01 0.40
N PRO A 203 -9.27 -30.98 1.67
CA PRO A 203 -10.15 -30.64 2.77
C PRO A 203 -10.68 -29.22 2.63
N ASP A 204 -11.95 -29.06 2.96
CA ASP A 204 -12.59 -27.75 2.96
C ASP A 204 -11.89 -26.81 3.95
N GLY A 205 -11.67 -25.57 3.54
CA GLY A 205 -10.92 -24.58 4.30
C GLY A 205 -9.42 -24.83 4.50
N LEU A 206 -8.80 -25.93 4.04
CA LEU A 206 -7.34 -26.14 4.19
C LEU A 206 -6.54 -26.05 2.88
N GLY A 207 -7.15 -26.35 1.74
CA GLY A 207 -6.49 -26.27 0.43
C GLY A 207 -7.29 -25.46 -0.59
N LEU A 208 -6.57 -24.84 -1.53
CA LEU A 208 -7.11 -24.15 -2.71
C LEU A 208 -6.64 -24.87 -3.98
N VAL A 209 -7.45 -24.83 -5.03
CA VAL A 209 -7.17 -25.46 -6.32
C VAL A 209 -7.46 -24.48 -7.45
N ALA A 210 -6.61 -24.52 -8.47
CA ALA A 210 -6.85 -23.99 -9.81
C ALA A 210 -6.67 -25.11 -10.83
N ASP A 211 -7.31 -25.07 -12.00
CA ASP A 211 -6.84 -25.82 -13.17
C ASP A 211 -5.87 -24.99 -14.02
N PHE A 212 -5.72 -25.30 -15.31
CA PHE A 212 -4.81 -24.61 -16.21
C PHE A 212 -5.35 -24.63 -17.63
N ASP A 213 -6.04 -23.56 -17.97
CA ASP A 213 -6.77 -23.41 -19.19
C ASP A 213 -6.00 -22.69 -20.30
N ASN A 214 -6.64 -22.66 -21.47
CA ASN A 214 -6.22 -21.89 -22.64
C ASN A 214 -7.39 -21.08 -23.22
N GLY A 215 -8.45 -20.84 -22.44
CA GLY A 215 -9.70 -20.22 -22.91
C GLY A 215 -10.66 -21.15 -23.67
N THR A 216 -10.34 -22.45 -23.82
CA THR A 216 -11.17 -23.41 -24.56
C THR A 216 -11.83 -24.46 -23.64
N ALA A 217 -13.07 -24.81 -23.96
CA ALA A 217 -13.85 -25.81 -23.23
C ALA A 217 -13.38 -27.28 -23.39
N ALA A 218 -12.24 -27.50 -24.05
CA ALA A 218 -11.55 -28.79 -24.08
C ALA A 218 -10.55 -28.92 -22.92
N ASN A 219 -10.11 -27.79 -22.36
CA ASN A 219 -9.06 -27.73 -21.35
C ASN A 219 -9.62 -27.34 -19.98
N ASP A 220 -10.70 -26.54 -19.95
CA ASP A 220 -11.61 -26.27 -18.81
C ASP A 220 -11.95 -27.59 -18.08
N ALA A 221 -11.18 -27.89 -17.03
CA ALA A 221 -11.20 -29.19 -16.35
C ALA A 221 -12.25 -29.20 -15.25
N PHE A 222 -12.55 -28.05 -14.64
CA PHE A 222 -13.67 -27.86 -13.74
C PHE A 222 -15.04 -27.97 -14.45
N ALA A 223 -15.19 -27.59 -15.73
CA ALA A 223 -16.39 -27.93 -16.51
C ALA A 223 -16.50 -29.43 -16.76
N GLN A 224 -15.41 -30.07 -17.19
CA GLN A 224 -15.41 -31.49 -17.53
C GLN A 224 -15.67 -32.38 -16.31
N SER A 225 -15.10 -32.04 -15.16
CA SER A 225 -15.15 -32.87 -13.95
C SER A 225 -16.32 -32.51 -13.01
N TYR A 226 -16.80 -31.26 -13.02
CA TYR A 226 -17.81 -30.77 -12.07
C TYR A 226 -18.95 -29.95 -12.68
N GLY A 227 -18.95 -29.71 -13.99
CA GLY A 227 -19.93 -28.85 -14.66
C GLY A 227 -19.80 -27.36 -14.32
N ARG A 228 -18.70 -26.95 -13.70
CA ARG A 228 -18.40 -25.55 -13.35
C ARG A 228 -17.64 -24.91 -14.50
N VAL A 229 -18.34 -24.23 -15.41
CA VAL A 229 -17.72 -23.59 -16.58
C VAL A 229 -16.99 -22.31 -16.15
N HIS A 230 -15.67 -22.38 -16.14
CA HIS A 230 -14.77 -21.26 -15.99
C HIS A 230 -13.56 -21.52 -16.90
N ARG A 231 -13.27 -20.62 -17.85
CA ARG A 231 -12.30 -20.89 -18.94
C ARG A 231 -10.92 -20.27 -18.69
N GLY A 232 -10.59 -20.11 -17.42
CA GLY A 232 -9.42 -19.38 -16.94
C GLY A 232 -9.22 -18.00 -17.55
N LEU A 233 -7.94 -17.63 -17.69
CA LEU A 233 -7.44 -16.33 -18.17
C LEU A 233 -6.82 -16.44 -19.57
N GLY A 234 -6.77 -17.63 -20.16
CA GLY A 234 -6.42 -17.87 -21.56
C GLY A 234 -4.94 -17.64 -21.86
N ALA A 235 -4.56 -16.43 -22.27
CA ALA A 235 -3.18 -16.12 -22.68
C ALA A 235 -2.30 -15.59 -21.53
N GLU A 236 -2.90 -15.03 -20.48
CA GLU A 236 -2.20 -14.59 -19.26
C GLU A 236 -1.98 -15.75 -18.26
N GLU A 237 -2.54 -16.91 -18.58
CA GLU A 237 -2.72 -18.01 -17.67
C GLU A 237 -1.44 -18.84 -17.47
N ALA A 238 -1.23 -19.28 -16.24
CA ALA A 238 -0.03 -19.98 -15.81
C ALA A 238 -0.30 -20.91 -14.64
N SER A 239 0.52 -21.95 -14.51
CA SER A 239 0.36 -22.98 -13.48
C SER A 239 1.70 -23.29 -12.82
N ALA A 240 1.66 -23.62 -11.52
CA ALA A 240 2.84 -23.93 -10.72
C ALA A 240 3.40 -25.30 -11.10
N ALA A 241 4.73 -25.45 -11.09
CA ALA A 241 5.40 -26.63 -11.63
C ALA A 241 6.56 -27.10 -10.73
N PRO A 242 7.05 -28.37 -10.87
CA PRO A 242 8.02 -28.98 -9.95
C PRO A 242 9.18 -28.08 -9.49
N GLY A 243 9.15 -27.61 -8.23
CA GLY A 243 10.10 -26.63 -7.65
C GLY A 243 9.48 -25.24 -7.35
N ASP A 244 8.25 -24.97 -7.81
CA ASP A 244 7.44 -23.84 -7.35
C ASP A 244 6.83 -24.17 -5.98
N SER A 245 7.10 -25.34 -5.42
CA SER A 245 6.82 -25.71 -4.02
C SER A 245 7.24 -24.56 -3.09
N GLY A 246 6.31 -24.07 -2.27
CA GLY A 246 6.52 -22.91 -1.40
C GLY A 246 6.38 -21.54 -2.06
N GLY A 247 6.20 -21.48 -3.37
CA GLY A 247 5.92 -20.26 -4.13
C GLY A 247 4.54 -19.69 -3.80
N PRO A 248 4.41 -18.36 -3.70
CA PRO A 248 3.16 -17.74 -3.30
C PRO A 248 2.16 -17.67 -4.46
N ALA A 249 0.92 -18.00 -4.15
CA ALA A 249 -0.23 -17.46 -4.85
C ALA A 249 -0.58 -16.11 -4.21
N LEU A 250 -0.31 -15.02 -4.93
CA LEU A 250 -0.49 -13.64 -4.44
C LEU A 250 -1.86 -13.09 -4.86
N LEU A 251 -2.67 -12.71 -3.88
CA LEU A 251 -3.99 -12.09 -4.06
C LEU A 251 -3.94 -10.70 -3.43
N ASN A 252 -4.15 -9.64 -4.23
CA ASN A 252 -3.97 -8.24 -3.82
C ASN A 252 -2.59 -7.97 -3.15
N ASN A 253 -1.53 -8.57 -3.71
CA ASN A 253 -0.16 -8.56 -3.19
C ASN A 253 0.02 -9.12 -1.76
N ARG A 254 -0.92 -9.96 -1.29
CA ARG A 254 -0.81 -10.74 -0.05
C ARG A 254 -0.74 -12.23 -0.35
N VAL A 255 -0.04 -13.01 0.47
CA VAL A 255 0.08 -14.46 0.25
C VAL A 255 -1.21 -15.17 0.67
N ALA A 256 -1.95 -15.70 -0.31
CA ALA A 256 -3.23 -16.38 -0.09
C ALA A 256 -3.13 -17.91 -0.15
N GLY A 257 -2.26 -18.42 -1.03
CA GLY A 257 -1.90 -19.83 -1.13
C GLY A 257 -0.40 -20.04 -1.16
N VAL A 258 0.05 -21.21 -0.70
CA VAL A 258 1.43 -21.69 -0.84
C VAL A 258 1.40 -22.91 -1.74
N SER A 259 2.08 -22.85 -2.89
CA SER A 259 2.14 -23.94 -3.88
C SER A 259 2.67 -25.22 -3.25
N SER A 260 1.93 -26.32 -3.41
CA SER A 260 2.13 -27.58 -2.68
C SER A 260 2.18 -28.81 -3.58
N PHE A 261 1.19 -28.99 -4.46
CA PHE A 261 1.06 -30.20 -5.28
C PHE A 261 0.47 -29.92 -6.66
N HIS A 262 0.49 -30.91 -7.54
CA HIS A 262 -0.19 -30.92 -8.83
C HIS A 262 -0.84 -32.28 -9.10
N LEU A 263 -1.89 -32.32 -9.92
CA LEU A 263 -2.55 -33.55 -10.34
C LEU A 263 -2.94 -33.48 -11.82
N ASN A 264 -2.64 -34.54 -12.57
CA ASN A 264 -2.98 -34.56 -13.99
C ASN A 264 -4.49 -34.75 -14.18
N GLY A 265 -5.14 -33.93 -15.01
CA GLY A 265 -6.60 -33.83 -15.04
C GLY A 265 -7.35 -35.05 -15.60
N GLY A 266 -6.70 -35.78 -16.51
CA GLY A 266 -7.24 -37.03 -17.06
C GLY A 266 -8.38 -36.86 -18.07
N SER A 267 -8.45 -35.71 -18.75
CA SER A 267 -9.31 -35.51 -19.92
C SER A 267 -8.92 -36.47 -21.07
N ALA A 268 -9.80 -36.61 -22.06
CA ALA A 268 -9.69 -37.68 -23.06
C ALA A 268 -8.64 -37.45 -24.16
N ASP A 269 -8.12 -36.23 -24.32
CA ASP A 269 -7.12 -35.88 -25.33
C ASP A 269 -5.69 -36.05 -24.78
N TYR A 270 -5.33 -37.32 -24.61
CA TYR A 270 -4.09 -37.76 -23.98
C TYR A 270 -2.90 -37.61 -24.94
N ASP A 271 -2.39 -36.40 -25.15
CA ASP A 271 -1.18 -36.13 -25.94
C ASP A 271 0.09 -36.31 -25.08
N ALA A 272 0.95 -37.33 -25.18
CA ALA A 272 1.34 -38.26 -26.25
C ALA A 272 2.30 -37.73 -27.36
N THR A 273 2.60 -36.44 -27.42
CA THR A 273 3.72 -35.92 -28.22
C THR A 273 5.08 -36.36 -27.66
N ASN A 274 5.19 -36.51 -26.33
CA ASN A 274 6.32 -37.20 -25.69
C ASN A 274 6.00 -38.67 -25.43
N GLY A 275 6.24 -39.52 -26.44
CA GLY A 275 6.12 -40.99 -26.35
C GLY A 275 7.18 -41.65 -25.47
N GLY A 276 7.28 -41.25 -24.20
CA GLY A 276 8.45 -41.50 -23.34
C GLY A 276 8.21 -41.40 -21.82
N GLY A 277 7.03 -41.78 -21.32
CA GLY A 277 6.84 -42.18 -19.92
C GLY A 277 6.89 -41.10 -18.82
N ALA A 278 7.17 -39.83 -19.13
CA ALA A 278 7.15 -38.74 -18.17
C ALA A 278 5.71 -38.41 -17.74
N ARG A 279 5.37 -38.66 -16.47
CA ARG A 279 4.02 -38.51 -15.91
C ARG A 279 3.76 -37.19 -15.18
N ASN A 280 4.74 -36.29 -15.10
CA ASN A 280 4.73 -35.15 -14.17
C ASN A 280 4.98 -33.84 -14.94
N ASN A 281 4.10 -33.50 -15.88
CA ASN A 281 4.34 -32.49 -16.90
C ASN A 281 3.17 -31.50 -17.03
N ILE A 282 3.13 -30.48 -16.16
CA ILE A 282 2.02 -29.53 -16.00
C ILE A 282 1.55 -28.97 -17.35
N SER A 283 0.44 -29.48 -17.85
CA SER A 283 -0.11 -29.20 -19.16
C SER A 283 -1.54 -28.67 -19.04
N PHE A 284 -2.12 -28.26 -20.16
CA PHE A 284 -3.49 -27.74 -20.11
C PHE A 284 -4.50 -28.79 -19.62
N GLY A 285 -5.38 -28.36 -18.71
CA GLY A 285 -6.35 -29.21 -18.03
C GLY A 285 -5.80 -29.97 -16.80
N ASP A 286 -4.56 -29.71 -16.39
CA ASP A 286 -3.99 -30.22 -15.14
C ASP A 286 -4.25 -29.26 -13.95
N TYR A 287 -4.40 -29.82 -12.75
CA TYR A 287 -4.73 -29.06 -11.54
C TYR A 287 -3.47 -28.67 -10.74
N SER A 288 -3.40 -27.40 -10.32
CA SER A 288 -2.43 -26.87 -9.35
C SER A 288 -3.05 -26.71 -7.97
N GLY A 289 -2.32 -27.14 -6.93
CA GLY A 289 -2.79 -27.22 -5.55
C GLY A 289 -1.96 -26.39 -4.58
N TYR A 290 -2.65 -25.63 -3.72
CA TYR A 290 -2.05 -24.67 -2.79
C TYR A 290 -2.57 -24.88 -1.36
N THR A 291 -1.67 -24.88 -0.36
CA THR A 291 -2.05 -24.79 1.06
C THR A 291 -2.64 -23.41 1.34
N ARG A 292 -3.85 -23.34 1.92
CA ARG A 292 -4.55 -22.08 2.18
C ARG A 292 -3.92 -21.34 3.35
N VAL A 293 -3.45 -20.10 3.14
CA VAL A 293 -2.68 -19.35 4.14
C VAL A 293 -3.55 -18.76 5.24
N SER A 294 -4.75 -18.27 4.91
CA SER A 294 -5.68 -17.64 5.85
C SER A 294 -5.99 -18.55 7.06
N THR A 295 -6.10 -19.86 6.83
CA THR A 295 -6.36 -20.87 7.87
C THR A 295 -5.18 -21.11 8.82
N PHE A 296 -3.95 -20.83 8.40
CA PHE A 296 -2.74 -20.92 9.24
C PHE A 296 -2.29 -19.58 9.80
N ALA A 297 -3.08 -18.51 9.62
CA ALA A 297 -2.78 -17.16 10.09
C ALA A 297 -2.27 -17.15 11.55
N SER A 298 -2.98 -17.77 12.49
CA SER A 298 -2.58 -17.78 13.91
C SER A 298 -1.28 -18.54 14.19
N PHE A 299 -0.90 -19.53 13.38
CA PHE A 299 0.42 -20.18 13.48
C PHE A 299 1.53 -19.28 12.94
N ILE A 300 1.27 -18.57 11.84
CA ILE A 300 2.21 -17.62 11.24
C ILE A 300 2.42 -16.44 12.19
N ASP A 301 1.34 -15.82 12.67
CA ASP A 301 1.35 -14.73 13.64
C ASP A 301 2.06 -15.14 14.95
N GLY A 302 1.81 -16.36 15.44
CA GLY A 302 2.49 -16.93 16.62
C GLY A 302 3.99 -17.21 16.42
N ARG A 303 4.56 -16.88 15.26
CA ARG A 303 6.00 -17.01 14.93
C ARG A 303 6.61 -15.70 14.41
N THR A 304 5.84 -14.83 13.78
CA THR A 304 6.28 -13.50 13.32
C THR A 304 6.10 -12.40 14.38
N ALA A 305 5.13 -12.55 15.30
CA ALA A 305 4.83 -11.53 16.30
C ALA A 305 5.91 -11.39 17.40
N SER A 306 6.05 -10.16 17.90
CA SER A 306 6.70 -9.84 19.16
C SER A 306 5.67 -9.53 20.24
N ALA A 307 6.10 -9.45 21.51
CA ALA A 307 5.22 -9.06 22.60
C ALA A 307 4.74 -7.60 22.43
N HIS A 308 3.45 -7.36 22.71
CA HIS A 308 2.78 -6.10 22.42
C HIS A 308 1.71 -5.73 23.46
N THR A 309 1.42 -4.43 23.58
CA THR A 309 0.22 -3.93 24.24
C THR A 309 -0.96 -4.03 23.27
N LEU A 310 -2.07 -4.60 23.71
CA LEU A 310 -3.32 -4.59 22.95
C LEU A 310 -3.99 -3.23 23.16
N VAL A 311 -4.21 -2.47 22.08
CA VAL A 311 -4.87 -1.15 22.16
C VAL A 311 -6.29 -1.28 21.64
N ILE A 312 -7.26 -0.83 22.44
CA ILE A 312 -8.65 -0.62 22.04
C ILE A 312 -8.87 0.88 21.91
N ASP A 313 -9.18 1.32 20.70
CA ASP A 313 -9.49 2.71 20.41
C ASP A 313 -11.00 2.84 20.18
N LEU A 314 -11.73 3.27 21.21
CA LEU A 314 -13.19 3.39 21.20
C LEU A 314 -13.66 4.46 20.20
N GLY A 315 -12.83 5.49 19.97
CA GLY A 315 -13.01 6.48 18.89
C GLY A 315 -13.03 5.87 17.49
N SER A 316 -12.44 4.68 17.31
CA SER A 316 -12.50 3.90 16.06
C SER A 316 -13.67 2.90 15.99
N GLN A 317 -14.40 2.68 17.09
CA GLN A 317 -15.43 1.65 17.15
C GLN A 317 -16.82 2.23 16.80
N PRO A 318 -17.61 1.58 15.93
CA PRO A 318 -18.98 2.01 15.60
C PRO A 318 -19.99 2.06 16.76
N SER A 319 -19.56 1.77 17.99
CA SER A 319 -20.37 1.88 19.20
C SER A 319 -19.71 2.80 20.23
N GLY A 320 -18.42 2.66 20.58
CA GLY A 320 -17.70 3.48 21.57
C GLY A 320 -17.42 4.95 21.22
N SER A 321 -18.24 5.54 20.34
CA SER A 321 -18.34 6.98 20.06
C SER A 321 -19.70 7.34 19.46
N ASN A 322 -20.77 6.68 19.93
CA ASN A 322 -22.15 6.91 19.47
C ASN A 322 -22.94 7.86 20.38
N GLY A 323 -22.40 8.22 21.54
CA GLY A 323 -23.02 9.06 22.57
C GLY A 323 -23.85 8.29 23.60
N ALA A 324 -23.78 6.96 23.63
CA ALA A 324 -24.44 6.08 24.60
C ALA A 324 -23.42 5.18 25.30
N ALA A 325 -23.67 4.88 26.57
CA ALA A 325 -22.79 4.06 27.40
C ALA A 325 -22.68 2.61 26.89
N ASP A 326 -21.47 2.18 26.56
CA ASP A 326 -21.15 0.81 26.17
C ASP A 326 -20.64 -0.04 27.36
N GLU A 327 -20.93 -1.35 27.33
CA GLU A 327 -20.27 -2.34 28.20
C GLU A 327 -19.02 -2.90 27.51
N ILE A 328 -17.83 -2.54 28.02
CA ILE A 328 -16.54 -3.05 27.53
C ILE A 328 -16.11 -4.21 28.44
N ARG A 329 -16.19 -5.45 27.97
CA ARG A 329 -15.96 -6.66 28.75
C ARG A 329 -14.67 -7.37 28.34
N VAL A 330 -13.72 -7.46 29.27
CA VAL A 330 -12.42 -8.12 29.08
C VAL A 330 -12.42 -9.47 29.80
N ARG A 331 -12.17 -10.56 29.06
CA ARG A 331 -12.20 -11.93 29.59
C ARG A 331 -11.10 -12.83 29.02
N ARG A 332 -10.75 -13.90 29.72
CA ARG A 332 -9.87 -14.97 29.20
C ARG A 332 -10.70 -16.16 28.73
N VAL A 333 -10.43 -16.64 27.53
CA VAL A 333 -11.00 -17.89 26.96
C VAL A 333 -9.84 -18.75 26.47
N GLY A 334 -9.57 -19.87 27.16
CA GLY A 334 -8.38 -20.68 26.91
C GLY A 334 -7.11 -19.84 27.11
N ASP A 335 -6.23 -19.81 26.11
CA ASP A 335 -5.01 -18.98 26.11
C ASP A 335 -5.16 -17.67 25.33
N THR A 336 -6.39 -17.22 25.08
CA THR A 336 -6.71 -15.93 24.45
C THR A 336 -7.33 -14.98 25.47
N VAL A 337 -6.91 -13.71 25.47
CA VAL A 337 -7.72 -12.61 26.03
C VAL A 337 -8.63 -12.14 24.92
N GLU A 338 -9.93 -12.09 25.18
CA GLU A 338 -10.94 -11.50 24.32
C GLU A 338 -11.41 -10.18 24.92
N VAL A 339 -11.71 -9.21 24.06
CA VAL A 339 -12.46 -8.02 24.46
C VAL A 339 -13.73 -7.90 23.63
N LEU A 340 -14.83 -7.63 24.33
CA LEU A 340 -16.16 -7.50 23.78
C LEU A 340 -16.70 -6.11 24.09
N ILE A 341 -17.44 -5.52 23.16
CA ILE A 341 -18.23 -4.31 23.39
C ILE A 341 -19.70 -4.67 23.18
N ASN A 342 -20.54 -4.38 24.18
CA ASN A 342 -21.96 -4.79 24.23
C ASN A 342 -22.18 -6.28 23.91
N GLY A 343 -21.27 -7.14 24.40
CA GLY A 343 -21.29 -8.59 24.17
C GLY A 343 -20.80 -9.06 22.78
N THR A 344 -20.41 -8.15 21.88
CA THR A 344 -19.80 -8.48 20.57
C THR A 344 -18.28 -8.45 20.69
N ARG A 345 -17.59 -9.56 20.37
CA ARG A 345 -16.11 -9.61 20.37
C ARG A 345 -15.54 -8.69 19.29
N VAL A 346 -14.79 -7.67 19.70
CA VAL A 346 -14.14 -6.69 18.80
C VAL A 346 -12.65 -6.99 18.61
N GLN A 347 -11.98 -7.57 19.61
CA GLN A 347 -10.54 -7.80 19.58
C GLN A 347 -10.14 -9.02 20.40
N SER A 348 -8.92 -9.53 20.16
CA SER A 348 -8.34 -10.63 20.93
C SER A 348 -6.85 -10.76 20.67
N SER A 349 -6.08 -11.23 21.66
CA SER A 349 -4.68 -11.64 21.48
C SER A 349 -4.31 -12.81 22.40
N SER A 350 -3.21 -13.51 22.09
CA SER A 350 -2.69 -14.60 22.92
C SER A 350 -2.17 -14.07 24.25
N VAL A 351 -2.51 -14.74 25.34
CA VAL A 351 -1.95 -14.50 26.69
C VAL A 351 -0.41 -14.56 26.68
N SER A 352 0.19 -15.32 25.76
CA SER A 352 1.66 -15.43 25.61
C SER A 352 2.33 -14.25 24.88
N LEU A 353 1.56 -13.33 24.29
CA LEU A 353 2.07 -12.20 23.49
C LEU A 353 1.73 -10.83 24.11
N LEU A 354 0.92 -10.79 25.17
CA LEU A 354 0.43 -9.54 25.77
C LEU A 354 1.41 -9.00 26.83
N SER A 355 1.91 -7.78 26.62
CA SER A 355 2.59 -6.97 27.64
C SER A 355 1.65 -5.99 28.36
N GLY A 356 0.54 -5.62 27.72
CA GLY A 356 -0.39 -4.62 28.22
C GLY A 356 -1.77 -4.68 27.53
N LEU A 357 -2.71 -3.94 28.10
CA LEU A 357 -4.01 -3.58 27.53
C LEU A 357 -4.23 -2.08 27.74
N GLU A 358 -4.51 -1.35 26.67
CA GLU A 358 -4.81 0.09 26.67
C GLU A 358 -6.22 0.30 26.12
N ILE A 359 -7.01 1.16 26.76
CA ILE A 359 -8.38 1.49 26.33
C ILE A 359 -8.51 3.01 26.25
N ARG A 360 -8.72 3.55 25.05
CA ARG A 360 -8.68 4.99 24.83
C ARG A 360 -9.80 5.48 23.92
N GLY A 361 -10.05 6.79 23.93
CA GLY A 361 -10.89 7.45 22.94
C GLY A 361 -12.40 7.33 23.17
N SER A 362 -12.86 6.92 24.36
CA SER A 362 -14.29 7.02 24.68
C SER A 362 -14.73 8.49 24.72
N SER A 363 -15.93 8.74 24.22
CA SER A 363 -16.63 10.04 24.30
C SER A 363 -17.88 9.96 25.20
N ASP A 364 -18.09 8.79 25.81
CA ASP A 364 -19.37 8.24 26.23
C ASP A 364 -19.32 7.91 27.74
N ARG A 365 -20.40 7.32 28.28
CA ARG A 365 -20.48 6.92 29.71
C ARG A 365 -20.07 5.46 29.94
N ASP A 366 -18.93 5.08 29.38
CA ASP A 366 -18.57 3.67 29.24
C ASP A 366 -18.24 2.98 30.57
N THR A 367 -18.54 1.68 30.60
CA THR A 367 -18.30 0.80 31.75
C THR A 367 -17.36 -0.34 31.36
N LEU A 368 -16.15 -0.32 31.94
CA LEU A 368 -15.15 -1.37 31.78
C LEU A 368 -15.39 -2.48 32.82
N ILE A 369 -15.60 -3.71 32.34
CA ILE A 369 -15.78 -4.90 33.17
C ILE A 369 -14.62 -5.86 32.97
N LEU A 370 -13.85 -6.11 34.04
CA LEU A 370 -12.83 -7.15 34.07
C LEU A 370 -13.44 -8.41 34.70
N GLU A 371 -13.43 -9.52 33.97
CA GLU A 371 -13.92 -10.80 34.50
C GLU A 371 -12.90 -11.50 35.40
N SER A 372 -13.39 -12.32 36.33
CA SER A 372 -12.57 -13.16 37.21
C SER A 372 -11.71 -14.21 36.47
N SER A 373 -11.95 -14.40 35.16
CA SER A 373 -11.10 -15.18 34.26
C SER A 373 -9.74 -14.53 33.97
N ILE A 374 -9.58 -13.21 34.21
CA ILE A 374 -8.31 -12.49 34.11
C ILE A 374 -7.47 -12.73 35.36
N THR A 375 -6.72 -13.84 35.37
CA THR A 375 -5.98 -14.31 36.56
C THR A 375 -4.63 -13.61 36.82
N THR A 376 -3.96 -13.09 35.79
CA THR A 376 -2.58 -12.56 35.88
C THR A 376 -2.21 -11.66 34.70
N GLY A 377 -1.43 -10.59 34.96
CA GLY A 377 -0.13 -10.48 34.27
C GLY A 377 0.12 -9.43 33.19
N PHE A 378 -0.75 -8.43 32.97
CA PHE A 378 -0.46 -7.33 32.02
C PHE A 378 -0.80 -5.95 32.59
N ALA A 379 -0.10 -4.91 32.13
CA ALA A 379 -0.42 -3.53 32.51
C ALA A 379 -1.76 -3.11 31.91
N LEU A 380 -2.58 -2.35 32.66
CA LEU A 380 -3.87 -1.84 32.20
C LEU A 380 -3.91 -0.32 32.31
N THR A 381 -4.07 0.36 31.18
CA THR A 381 -4.23 1.82 31.07
C THR A 381 -5.57 2.15 30.43
N TRP A 382 -6.21 3.23 30.87
CA TRP A 382 -7.41 3.74 30.20
C TRP A 382 -7.57 5.26 30.30
N ASN A 383 -8.27 5.86 29.35
CA ASN A 383 -8.81 7.22 29.45
C ASN A 383 -10.33 7.23 29.17
N SER A 384 -11.00 8.33 29.57
CA SER A 384 -12.43 8.63 29.38
C SER A 384 -13.50 7.63 29.91
N ILE A 385 -13.16 6.43 30.37
CA ILE A 385 -14.11 5.47 30.98
C ILE A 385 -14.76 6.06 32.24
N GLU A 386 -16.11 6.11 32.31
CA GLU A 386 -16.85 6.64 33.48
C GLU A 386 -16.84 5.66 34.66
N SER A 387 -16.91 4.33 34.43
CA SER A 387 -16.90 3.34 35.52
C SER A 387 -16.11 2.05 35.25
N LEU A 388 -15.55 1.47 36.32
CA LEU A 388 -14.78 0.22 36.29
C LEU A 388 -15.36 -0.79 37.28
N GLN A 389 -15.82 -1.94 36.78
CA GLN A 389 -16.17 -3.12 37.57
C GLN A 389 -15.08 -4.19 37.46
N ASP A 390 -14.16 -4.20 38.43
CA ASP A 390 -13.14 -5.25 38.55
C ASP A 390 -13.68 -6.43 39.37
N ASN A 391 -13.96 -7.56 38.72
CA ASN A 391 -14.45 -8.78 39.39
C ASN A 391 -13.31 -9.77 39.72
N ARG A 392 -12.04 -9.38 39.60
CA ARG A 392 -10.89 -10.25 39.93
C ARG A 392 -10.73 -10.40 41.44
N THR A 393 -10.47 -11.62 41.91
CA THR A 393 -10.34 -11.92 43.35
C THR A 393 -9.00 -11.47 43.92
N SER A 394 -8.92 -10.19 44.33
CA SER A 394 -7.97 -9.58 45.27
C SER A 394 -6.47 -9.90 45.09
N GLY A 395 -5.73 -8.98 44.48
CA GLY A 395 -4.27 -9.12 44.27
C GLY A 395 -3.50 -7.81 44.02
N ALA A 396 -3.86 -6.75 44.76
CA ALA A 396 -3.14 -5.45 44.89
C ALA A 396 -2.33 -4.92 43.68
N TRP A 397 -2.93 -3.98 42.94
CA TRP A 397 -2.21 -3.04 42.06
C TRP A 397 -2.55 -1.60 42.45
N GLN A 398 -1.59 -0.68 42.35
CA GLN A 398 -1.81 0.73 42.69
C GLN A 398 -2.37 1.50 41.49
N ILE A 399 -3.41 2.30 41.72
CA ILE A 399 -3.99 3.22 40.73
C ILE A 399 -3.10 4.48 40.67
N PRO A 400 -2.57 4.88 39.50
CA PRO A 400 -1.95 6.20 39.31
C PRO A 400 -3.03 7.29 39.40
N THR A 401 -2.94 8.18 40.39
CA THR A 401 -3.98 9.18 40.65
C THR A 401 -3.73 10.51 39.95
N SER A 402 -4.22 10.67 38.72
CA SER A 402 -4.32 11.97 38.05
C SER A 402 -5.36 12.00 36.91
N ASN A 403 -6.61 12.35 37.24
CA ASN A 403 -7.59 12.83 36.26
C ASN A 403 -7.63 14.37 36.29
N PRO A 404 -7.64 15.06 35.13
CA PRO A 404 -8.36 16.30 34.97
C PRO A 404 -9.87 15.99 34.77
N THR A 405 -10.76 16.72 35.43
CA THR A 405 -12.22 16.50 35.37
C THR A 405 -12.91 17.50 34.43
N PRO A 406 -13.95 17.12 33.66
CA PRO A 406 -14.73 18.04 32.82
C PRO A 406 -15.58 19.05 33.61
N GLY A 407 -16.09 20.07 32.92
CA GLY A 407 -17.12 21.01 33.41
C GLY A 407 -18.07 21.45 32.29
N ASP A 408 -19.38 21.38 32.53
CA ASP A 408 -20.42 21.34 31.49
C ASP A 408 -20.97 22.69 30.98
N GLY A 409 -21.63 22.68 29.81
CA GLY A 409 -22.38 23.83 29.27
C GLY A 409 -23.09 23.64 27.92
N VAL A 410 -23.95 22.62 27.76
CA VAL A 410 -24.52 22.20 26.45
C VAL A 410 -25.85 22.88 26.06
N THR A 411 -26.00 23.28 24.79
CA THR A 411 -27.26 23.32 24.00
C THR A 411 -26.96 23.39 22.47
N THR A 412 -27.74 22.91 21.49
CA THR A 412 -28.68 21.75 21.37
C THR A 412 -29.16 21.57 19.91
N VAL A 413 -29.13 20.33 19.36
CA VAL A 413 -30.12 19.74 18.39
C VAL A 413 -30.12 20.28 16.93
N PRO A 414 -30.42 19.50 15.85
CA PRO A 414 -30.88 18.09 15.74
C PRO A 414 -30.00 17.13 14.86
N VAL A 415 -30.42 15.85 14.79
CA VAL A 415 -29.84 14.75 13.96
C VAL A 415 -30.73 14.43 12.74
N ILE A 416 -30.13 14.01 11.61
CA ILE A 416 -30.78 13.25 10.51
C ILE A 416 -29.85 12.10 10.06
N VAL A 417 -30.42 10.95 9.66
CA VAL A 417 -29.69 9.67 9.46
C VAL A 417 -29.86 9.09 8.04
N PRO A 418 -28.76 8.61 7.42
CA PRO A 418 -28.79 7.46 6.51
C PRO A 418 -27.67 6.43 6.82
N LYS A 419 -27.96 5.14 7.08
CA LYS A 419 -28.32 4.01 6.16
C LYS A 419 -27.09 3.24 5.59
N PRO A 420 -27.19 1.92 5.31
CA PRO A 420 -26.01 1.03 5.20
C PRO A 420 -25.13 1.15 3.94
N THR A 421 -23.98 0.49 4.04
CA THR A 421 -22.82 0.50 3.14
C THR A 421 -23.01 -0.16 1.76
N THR A 422 -22.05 0.11 0.87
CA THR A 422 -21.64 -0.77 -0.23
C THR A 422 -20.11 -0.91 -0.17
N PRO A 423 -19.50 -2.11 -0.32
CA PRO A 423 -18.05 -2.27 -0.14
C PRO A 423 -17.25 -1.89 -1.40
N GLY A 424 -16.03 -1.37 -1.22
CA GLY A 424 -15.00 -1.46 -2.27
C GLY A 424 -14.24 -0.18 -2.65
N LYS A 425 -13.44 0.35 -1.72
CA LYS A 425 -12.12 1.00 -1.98
C LYS A 425 -11.42 1.27 -0.65
N ALA A 426 -10.09 1.38 -0.67
CA ALA A 426 -9.31 1.67 0.53
C ALA A 426 -9.61 3.10 1.00
N GLN A 427 -10.26 3.24 2.16
CA GLN A 427 -10.39 4.52 2.83
C GLN A 427 -9.11 4.79 3.61
N VAL A 428 -8.33 5.74 3.11
CA VAL A 428 -7.47 6.56 3.96
C VAL A 428 -8.40 7.24 4.99
N ALA A 429 -7.88 7.59 6.17
CA ALA A 429 -8.57 8.50 7.09
C ALA A 429 -7.87 9.88 7.06
N PRO A 430 -7.95 10.66 5.96
CA PRO A 430 -7.34 11.97 5.91
C PRO A 430 -8.26 12.95 6.65
N GLY A 431 -7.82 13.62 7.70
CA GLY A 431 -8.62 14.65 8.39
C GLY A 431 -9.08 15.80 7.47
N THR A 432 -8.42 15.96 6.31
CA THR A 432 -8.65 17.05 5.35
C THR A 432 -8.83 16.55 3.91
N TRP A 433 -9.48 17.35 3.08
CA TRP A 433 -9.61 17.13 1.63
C TRP A 433 -8.24 17.24 0.92
N PHE A 434 -8.04 16.49 -0.16
CA PHE A 434 -6.86 16.59 -1.02
C PHE A 434 -7.17 16.32 -2.49
N ALA A 435 -6.32 16.79 -3.40
CA ALA A 435 -6.43 16.61 -4.83
C ALA A 435 -5.17 16.06 -5.49
N VAL A 436 -5.34 15.41 -6.64
CA VAL A 436 -4.26 14.90 -7.48
C VAL A 436 -4.49 15.22 -8.96
N GLY A 437 -3.42 15.51 -9.68
CA GLY A 437 -3.43 15.86 -11.11
C GLY A 437 -2.41 15.06 -11.92
N SER A 438 -2.74 14.71 -13.15
CA SER A 438 -1.84 13.94 -14.04
C SER A 438 -0.62 14.77 -14.46
N GLU A 439 0.59 14.20 -14.38
CA GLU A 439 1.78 14.82 -14.98
C GLU A 439 1.76 14.76 -16.53
N ALA A 440 2.61 15.57 -17.17
CA ALA A 440 2.73 15.65 -18.62
C ALA A 440 3.00 14.29 -19.29
N GLY A 441 2.47 14.12 -20.51
CA GLY A 441 2.48 12.86 -21.26
C GLY A 441 1.27 11.95 -20.98
N SER A 442 0.41 12.30 -20.03
CA SER A 442 -0.87 11.61 -19.76
C SER A 442 -2.08 12.39 -20.25
N LEU A 443 -3.23 11.70 -20.38
CA LEU A 443 -4.55 12.36 -20.43
C LEU A 443 -4.72 13.29 -19.22
N PRO A 444 -5.40 14.45 -19.37
CA PRO A 444 -5.40 15.53 -18.39
C PRO A 444 -6.37 15.24 -17.24
N ARG A 445 -6.05 14.22 -16.44
CA ARG A 445 -6.89 13.68 -15.36
C ARG A 445 -6.70 14.47 -14.07
N VAL A 446 -7.78 14.62 -13.33
CA VAL A 446 -7.79 15.09 -11.94
C VAL A 446 -8.69 14.20 -11.09
N ALA A 447 -8.40 14.15 -9.78
CA ALA A 447 -9.34 13.64 -8.79
C ALA A 447 -9.26 14.47 -7.49
N LEU A 448 -10.42 14.66 -6.85
CA LEU A 448 -10.60 15.28 -5.53
C LEU A 448 -11.10 14.21 -4.56
N TYR A 449 -10.53 14.19 -3.36
CA TYR A 449 -10.81 13.24 -2.30
C TYR A 449 -11.31 13.96 -1.05
N SER A 450 -12.35 13.42 -0.41
CA SER A 450 -12.88 13.92 0.87
C SER A 450 -12.10 13.40 2.10
N PRO A 451 -12.39 13.90 3.32
CA PRO A 451 -11.80 13.49 4.60
C PRO A 451 -12.03 12.04 5.05
N ASP A 452 -12.31 11.16 4.11
CA ASP A 452 -12.61 9.73 4.26
C ASP A 452 -11.97 8.91 3.12
N GLY A 453 -11.07 9.53 2.33
CA GLY A 453 -10.44 8.93 1.16
C GLY A 453 -11.39 8.64 -0.01
N GLN A 454 -12.68 9.03 0.05
CA GLN A 454 -13.60 8.81 -1.07
C GLN A 454 -13.36 9.81 -2.19
N VAL A 455 -13.43 9.32 -3.43
CA VAL A 455 -13.37 10.16 -4.64
C VAL A 455 -14.67 10.95 -4.75
N ARG A 456 -14.59 12.28 -4.58
CA ARG A 456 -15.71 13.22 -4.70
C ARG A 456 -15.91 13.70 -6.14
N TYR A 457 -14.80 13.95 -6.82
CA TYR A 457 -14.76 14.26 -8.24
C TYR A 457 -13.60 13.52 -8.89
N ALA A 458 -13.80 12.97 -10.08
CA ALA A 458 -12.72 12.49 -10.94
C ALA A 458 -13.12 12.60 -12.41
N GLY A 459 -12.21 13.09 -13.25
CA GLY A 459 -12.53 13.35 -14.65
C GLY A 459 -11.33 13.86 -15.45
N LEU A 460 -11.60 14.34 -16.66
CA LEU A 460 -10.65 15.14 -17.43
C LEU A 460 -10.90 16.62 -17.13
N ALA A 461 -9.86 17.35 -16.77
CA ALA A 461 -9.94 18.81 -16.56
C ALA A 461 -10.03 19.59 -17.88
N TYR A 462 -9.43 19.05 -18.94
CA TYR A 462 -9.31 19.70 -20.24
C TYR A 462 -9.59 18.71 -21.38
N GLU A 463 -9.64 19.22 -22.61
CA GLU A 463 -9.79 18.43 -23.83
C GLU A 463 -8.81 17.25 -23.90
N SER A 464 -9.27 16.06 -24.32
CA SER A 464 -8.48 14.82 -24.25
C SER A 464 -7.26 14.77 -25.18
N GLY A 465 -7.11 15.75 -26.08
CA GLY A 465 -5.89 15.96 -26.88
C GLY A 465 -4.79 16.75 -26.16
N PHE A 466 -5.09 17.38 -25.02
CA PHE A 466 -4.10 18.08 -24.21
C PHE A 466 -3.40 17.11 -23.24
N VAL A 467 -2.08 16.97 -23.38
CA VAL A 467 -1.24 16.10 -22.55
C VAL A 467 -0.12 16.85 -21.82
N GLY A 468 -0.29 18.17 -21.63
CA GLY A 468 0.70 19.04 -20.99
C GLY A 468 0.83 18.90 -19.48
N GLY A 469 0.04 18.03 -18.86
CA GLY A 469 -0.06 17.88 -17.41
C GLY A 469 -1.07 18.84 -16.78
N VAL A 470 -1.53 18.52 -15.57
CA VAL A 470 -2.57 19.25 -14.83
C VAL A 470 -2.16 19.43 -13.39
N ARG A 471 -2.18 20.67 -12.91
CA ARG A 471 -1.89 21.05 -11.52
C ARG A 471 -3.19 21.34 -10.79
N VAL A 472 -3.20 21.02 -9.50
CA VAL A 472 -4.36 21.07 -8.63
C VAL A 472 -3.99 21.69 -7.29
N ALA A 473 -4.96 22.31 -6.63
CA ALA A 473 -4.92 22.66 -5.21
C ALA A 473 -6.35 22.67 -4.64
N THR A 474 -6.45 22.53 -3.32
CA THR A 474 -7.71 22.50 -2.58
C THR A 474 -7.86 23.68 -1.61
N GLY A 475 -9.06 24.27 -1.55
CA GLY A 475 -9.40 25.30 -0.57
C GLY A 475 -10.79 25.87 -0.82
N ASP A 476 -11.49 26.28 0.24
CA ASP A 476 -12.82 26.86 0.12
C ASP A 476 -12.72 28.29 -0.41
N VAL A 477 -12.82 28.44 -1.74
CA VAL A 477 -12.81 29.76 -2.41
C VAL A 477 -14.22 30.34 -2.49
N ASN A 478 -15.23 29.64 -1.95
CA ASN A 478 -16.64 29.95 -2.17
C ASN A 478 -17.38 30.42 -0.90
N GLY A 479 -16.93 29.98 0.27
CA GLY A 479 -17.41 30.32 1.61
C GLY A 479 -18.55 29.44 2.12
N ASP A 480 -18.54 28.14 1.82
CA ASP A 480 -19.55 27.16 2.29
C ASP A 480 -19.04 26.13 3.31
N GLY A 481 -17.73 26.13 3.60
CA GLY A 481 -17.07 25.19 4.51
C GLY A 481 -16.52 23.93 3.82
N VAL A 482 -16.60 23.81 2.50
CA VAL A 482 -16.09 22.67 1.73
C VAL A 482 -14.95 23.11 0.79
N PRO A 483 -13.74 22.53 0.90
CA PRO A 483 -12.64 22.84 -0.01
C PRO A 483 -12.96 22.54 -1.49
N ASP A 484 -12.93 23.58 -2.31
CA ASP A 484 -13.08 23.51 -3.76
C ASP A 484 -11.82 22.94 -4.44
N LEU A 485 -11.97 22.43 -5.65
CA LEU A 485 -10.87 21.99 -6.52
C LEU A 485 -10.51 23.09 -7.52
N ILE A 486 -9.31 23.64 -7.41
CA ILE A 486 -8.77 24.63 -8.35
C ILE A 486 -7.77 23.94 -9.27
N VAL A 487 -7.89 24.16 -10.57
CA VAL A 487 -7.15 23.42 -11.61
C VAL A 487 -6.45 24.37 -12.59
N ALA A 488 -5.17 24.09 -12.85
CA ALA A 488 -4.32 24.82 -13.79
C ALA A 488 -3.66 23.89 -14.84
N PRO A 489 -3.41 24.37 -16.06
CA PRO A 489 -2.78 23.57 -17.11
C PRO A 489 -1.25 23.68 -17.04
N GLY A 490 -0.56 22.60 -17.37
CA GLY A 490 0.84 22.64 -17.79
C GLY A 490 1.01 23.19 -19.22
N ALA A 491 2.18 22.98 -19.82
CA ALA A 491 2.56 23.60 -21.08
C ALA A 491 1.75 23.07 -22.29
N GLY A 492 1.48 23.95 -23.27
CA GLY A 492 0.86 23.60 -24.55
C GLY A 492 -0.61 24.00 -24.74
N ARG A 493 -1.21 24.72 -23.79
CA ARG A 493 -2.54 25.36 -23.96
C ARG A 493 -2.60 26.72 -23.25
N ALA A 494 -3.67 27.47 -23.50
CA ALA A 494 -3.93 28.77 -22.86
C ALA A 494 -4.02 28.66 -21.32
N PRO A 495 -3.70 29.73 -20.55
CA PRO A 495 -3.51 29.69 -19.11
C PRO A 495 -4.85 29.78 -18.34
N GLN A 496 -5.75 28.86 -18.67
CA GLN A 496 -7.13 28.81 -18.19
C GLN A 496 -7.23 28.06 -16.85
N ILE A 497 -7.56 28.80 -15.80
CA ILE A 497 -7.92 28.25 -14.49
C ILE A 497 -9.38 27.79 -14.54
N LEU A 498 -9.63 26.61 -13.98
CA LEU A 498 -10.98 26.12 -13.68
C LEU A 498 -11.11 25.97 -12.16
N VAL A 499 -12.25 26.38 -11.62
CA VAL A 499 -12.61 26.20 -10.21
C VAL A 499 -13.86 25.34 -10.18
N LEU A 500 -13.79 24.20 -9.50
CA LEU A 500 -14.87 23.25 -9.33
C LEU A 500 -15.28 23.20 -7.86
N ASP A 501 -16.56 23.44 -7.61
CA ASP A 501 -17.23 23.35 -6.32
C ASP A 501 -16.94 21.99 -5.65
N GLY A 502 -16.41 22.00 -4.44
CA GLY A 502 -16.01 20.78 -3.72
C GLY A 502 -17.19 19.91 -3.26
N ALA A 503 -18.37 20.51 -3.05
CA ALA A 503 -19.59 19.85 -2.61
C ALA A 503 -20.44 19.29 -3.77
N THR A 504 -20.45 19.97 -4.92
CA THR A 504 -21.34 19.67 -6.07
C THR A 504 -20.63 19.30 -7.37
N GLY A 505 -19.31 19.51 -7.46
CA GLY A 505 -18.51 19.27 -8.66
C GLY A 505 -18.81 20.22 -9.83
N GLN A 506 -19.62 21.26 -9.64
CA GLN A 506 -19.95 22.24 -10.68
C GLN A 506 -18.81 23.25 -10.90
N THR A 507 -18.60 23.70 -12.14
CA THR A 507 -17.63 24.77 -12.42
C THR A 507 -18.18 26.12 -11.93
N ILE A 508 -17.59 26.65 -10.85
CA ILE A 508 -17.94 27.94 -10.23
C ILE A 508 -16.99 29.08 -10.64
N GLY A 509 -15.89 28.77 -11.32
CA GLY A 509 -14.92 29.73 -11.85
C GLY A 509 -14.23 29.24 -13.11
N ASN A 510 -14.03 30.12 -14.09
CA ASN A 510 -13.40 29.80 -15.37
C ASN A 510 -12.83 31.08 -16.00
N PHE A 511 -11.51 31.27 -15.89
CA PHE A 511 -10.83 32.51 -16.30
C PHE A 511 -9.41 32.26 -16.81
N LEU A 512 -8.80 33.25 -17.47
CA LEU A 512 -7.40 33.20 -17.89
C LEU A 512 -6.53 33.95 -16.87
N ALA A 513 -5.58 33.27 -16.21
CA ALA A 513 -4.65 33.90 -15.28
C ALA A 513 -3.59 34.79 -15.98
N TYR A 514 -3.30 34.47 -17.24
CA TYR A 514 -2.32 35.18 -18.09
C TYR A 514 -2.86 35.39 -19.51
N GLU A 515 -2.08 36.07 -20.34
CA GLU A 515 -2.45 36.45 -21.69
C GLU A 515 -2.75 35.19 -22.54
N ALA A 516 -3.83 35.19 -23.33
CA ALA A 516 -4.35 33.97 -23.99
C ALA A 516 -3.37 33.27 -24.96
N SER A 517 -2.34 33.99 -25.41
CA SER A 517 -1.25 33.47 -26.26
C SER A 517 -0.11 32.81 -25.47
N PHE A 518 -0.06 32.94 -24.15
CA PHE A 518 0.92 32.26 -23.30
C PHE A 518 0.58 30.78 -23.15
N GLN A 519 1.56 29.90 -23.36
CA GLN A 519 1.38 28.45 -23.35
C GLN A 519 2.45 27.70 -22.53
N GLY A 520 3.18 28.39 -21.66
CA GLY A 520 4.18 27.77 -20.79
C GLY A 520 3.59 26.91 -19.65
N GLY A 521 2.29 27.07 -19.38
CA GLY A 521 1.63 26.46 -18.22
C GLY A 521 1.66 27.37 -16.98
N VAL A 522 0.88 27.01 -15.97
CA VAL A 522 0.68 27.81 -14.75
C VAL A 522 0.95 26.96 -13.51
N HIS A 523 1.58 27.54 -12.50
CA HIS A 523 1.62 27.04 -11.12
C HIS A 523 0.58 27.79 -10.28
N LEU A 524 0.01 27.12 -9.29
CA LEU A 524 -0.98 27.70 -8.39
C LEU A 524 -0.75 27.28 -6.92
N ALA A 525 -1.38 28.03 -6.01
CA ALA A 525 -1.58 27.74 -4.60
C ALA A 525 -2.90 28.38 -4.15
N VAL A 526 -3.51 27.91 -3.07
CA VAL A 526 -4.83 28.36 -2.62
C VAL A 526 -4.85 28.54 -1.10
N GLY A 527 -5.41 29.63 -0.61
CA GLY A 527 -5.55 29.93 0.83
C GLY A 527 -6.09 31.34 1.08
N ASP A 528 -6.70 31.58 2.24
CA ASP A 528 -7.23 32.90 2.63
C ASP A 528 -6.08 33.86 2.94
N LEU A 529 -5.96 34.96 2.18
CA LEU A 529 -4.87 35.93 2.32
C LEU A 529 -5.36 37.24 2.96
N ASP A 530 -6.53 37.75 2.54
CA ASP A 530 -7.08 38.99 3.11
C ASP A 530 -8.01 38.80 4.33
N GLY A 531 -8.28 37.56 4.73
CA GLY A 531 -8.97 37.19 5.96
C GLY A 531 -10.48 37.37 5.87
N ASP A 532 -11.06 37.26 4.67
CA ASP A 532 -12.51 37.38 4.45
C ASP A 532 -13.29 36.08 4.74
N GLY A 533 -12.58 34.98 5.06
CA GLY A 533 -13.13 33.65 5.32
C GLY A 533 -13.24 32.80 4.05
N ARG A 534 -12.55 33.18 2.98
CA ARG A 534 -12.51 32.48 1.69
C ARG A 534 -11.10 32.48 1.14
N ALA A 535 -10.75 31.43 0.42
CA ALA A 535 -9.43 31.30 -0.16
C ALA A 535 -9.26 32.11 -1.46
N GLU A 536 -8.09 32.73 -1.58
CA GLU A 536 -7.55 33.28 -2.82
C GLU A 536 -6.95 32.17 -3.69
N ILE A 537 -6.94 32.42 -5.00
CA ILE A 537 -6.19 31.64 -5.99
C ILE A 537 -4.91 32.41 -6.33
N VAL A 538 -3.79 31.97 -5.78
CA VAL A 538 -2.45 32.46 -6.13
C VAL A 538 -1.95 31.73 -7.36
N THR A 539 -1.38 32.44 -8.33
CA THR A 539 -0.84 31.88 -9.57
C THR A 539 0.52 32.46 -9.93
N SER A 540 1.32 31.67 -10.65
CA SER A 540 2.54 32.11 -11.34
C SER A 540 2.68 31.38 -12.68
N PRO A 541 3.23 31.99 -13.74
CA PRO A 541 3.44 31.29 -14.99
C PRO A 541 4.70 30.42 -14.88
N ASP A 542 4.74 29.30 -15.60
CA ASP A 542 5.91 28.41 -15.69
C ASP A 542 6.85 28.84 -16.83
N GLN A 543 7.77 27.96 -17.26
CA GLN A 543 8.82 28.23 -18.24
C GLN A 543 8.36 29.04 -19.47
N GLY A 544 9.11 30.09 -19.80
CA GLY A 544 8.77 31.11 -20.80
C GLY A 544 8.07 32.34 -20.21
N GLY A 545 7.38 32.18 -19.06
CA GLY A 545 6.80 33.27 -18.28
C GLY A 545 7.83 33.97 -17.37
N GLY A 546 7.52 35.21 -16.96
CA GLY A 546 8.31 35.93 -15.96
C GLY A 546 8.02 35.47 -14.52
N PRO A 547 8.79 35.90 -13.51
CA PRO A 547 8.53 35.58 -12.10
C PRO A 547 7.37 36.41 -11.51
N ARG A 548 6.25 36.46 -12.23
CA ARG A 548 5.07 37.26 -11.88
C ARG A 548 4.11 36.41 -11.06
N VAL A 549 3.72 36.91 -9.88
CA VAL A 549 2.64 36.33 -9.08
C VAL A 549 1.37 37.13 -9.32
N ARG A 550 0.24 36.44 -9.49
CA ARG A 550 -1.10 37.04 -9.55
C ARG A 550 -2.05 36.33 -8.61
N ILE A 551 -2.83 37.10 -7.87
CA ILE A 551 -3.79 36.64 -6.87
C ILE A 551 -5.19 36.99 -7.37
N PHE A 552 -6.11 36.02 -7.34
CA PHE A 552 -7.48 36.16 -7.82
C PHE A 552 -8.50 35.63 -6.80
N GLY A 553 -9.69 36.21 -6.78
CA GLY A 553 -10.88 35.51 -6.26
C GLY A 553 -11.37 34.41 -7.22
N ARG A 554 -12.30 33.57 -6.77
CA ARG A 554 -12.81 32.39 -7.50
C ARG A 554 -13.25 32.62 -8.95
N ASP A 555 -13.72 33.83 -9.27
CA ASP A 555 -14.25 34.21 -10.59
C ASP A 555 -13.19 34.82 -11.53
N GLY A 556 -11.95 34.98 -11.07
CA GLY A 556 -10.88 35.67 -11.81
C GLY A 556 -10.78 37.17 -11.52
N THR A 557 -11.53 37.71 -10.55
CA THR A 557 -11.34 39.09 -10.06
C THR A 557 -9.95 39.22 -9.43
N PRO A 558 -9.06 40.12 -9.92
CA PRO A 558 -7.71 40.24 -9.38
C PRO A 558 -7.69 40.92 -8.01
N LYS A 559 -7.14 40.25 -6.99
CA LYS A 559 -6.81 40.81 -5.66
C LYS A 559 -5.35 41.28 -5.55
N GLY A 560 -4.41 40.80 -6.40
CA GLY A 560 -3.00 41.22 -6.34
C GLY A 560 -2.15 40.85 -7.57
N ASP A 561 -1.07 41.58 -7.85
CA ASP A 561 -0.16 41.37 -9.01
C ASP A 561 1.24 41.95 -8.71
N PHE A 562 2.29 41.11 -8.65
CA PHE A 562 3.65 41.54 -8.33
C PHE A 562 4.74 40.65 -8.95
N LEU A 563 6.02 41.04 -8.80
CA LEU A 563 7.18 40.20 -9.15
C LEU A 563 7.68 39.47 -7.91
N GLY A 564 7.50 38.15 -7.85
CA GLY A 564 7.93 37.32 -6.74
C GLY A 564 9.43 37.01 -6.72
N ILE A 565 10.14 37.22 -7.84
CA ILE A 565 11.61 37.29 -7.90
C ILE A 565 12.00 38.60 -8.57
N GLU A 566 12.97 39.31 -8.00
CA GLU A 566 13.45 40.62 -8.46
C GLU A 566 14.33 40.54 -9.72
N ASP A 567 13.80 39.94 -10.79
CA ASP A 567 14.36 40.02 -12.14
C ASP A 567 13.21 40.12 -13.18
N PRO A 568 12.88 41.33 -13.66
CA PRO A 568 11.87 41.53 -14.71
C PRO A 568 12.20 40.87 -16.05
N ASN A 569 13.45 40.43 -16.28
CA ASN A 569 13.91 39.79 -17.51
C ASN A 569 14.01 38.26 -17.41
N PHE A 570 13.98 37.68 -16.20
CA PHE A 570 13.98 36.23 -15.99
C PHE A 570 12.75 35.58 -16.67
N ARG A 571 12.94 34.48 -17.41
CA ARG A 571 11.87 33.78 -18.14
C ARG A 571 11.74 32.29 -17.78
N GLY A 572 12.15 31.94 -16.56
CA GLY A 572 12.03 30.58 -16.04
C GLY A 572 10.67 30.21 -15.46
N GLY A 573 9.75 31.17 -15.39
CA GLY A 573 8.56 31.07 -14.55
C GLY A 573 8.87 31.15 -13.06
N ALA A 574 7.85 30.95 -12.24
CA ALA A 574 7.95 30.80 -10.80
C ALA A 574 6.99 29.71 -10.30
N ARG A 575 7.12 29.36 -9.01
CA ARG A 575 6.24 28.48 -8.25
C ARG A 575 5.82 29.20 -6.98
N VAL A 576 4.62 28.92 -6.51
CA VAL A 576 3.99 29.58 -5.37
C VAL A 576 3.51 28.54 -4.35
N ALA A 577 3.55 28.92 -3.08
CA ALA A 577 2.89 28.24 -1.96
C ALA A 577 2.41 29.29 -0.95
N VAL A 578 1.56 28.88 0.00
CA VAL A 578 1.03 29.76 1.05
C VAL A 578 1.07 29.05 2.41
N GLY A 579 1.30 29.83 3.48
CA GLY A 579 1.44 29.34 4.85
C GLY A 579 1.73 30.51 5.78
N ASP A 580 1.31 30.46 7.05
CA ASP A 580 1.65 31.50 8.03
C ASP A 580 3.08 31.29 8.54
N ILE A 581 4.07 31.82 7.81
CA ILE A 581 5.50 31.63 8.12
C ILE A 581 5.91 32.59 9.25
N ASN A 582 5.24 33.74 9.36
CA ASN A 582 5.62 34.83 10.26
C ASN A 582 4.93 34.78 11.64
N GLY A 583 3.81 34.05 11.77
CA GLY A 583 3.06 33.84 13.01
C GLY A 583 2.02 34.93 13.34
N ASP A 584 1.58 35.73 12.36
CA ASP A 584 0.60 36.81 12.58
C ASP A 584 -0.88 36.38 12.43
N GLY A 585 -1.14 35.15 12.01
CA GLY A 585 -2.49 34.61 11.76
C GLY A 585 -2.98 34.78 10.32
N ARG A 586 -2.11 35.17 9.37
CA ARG A 586 -2.40 35.22 7.94
C ARG A 586 -1.41 34.40 7.15
N LEU A 587 -1.85 33.89 6.01
CA LEU A 587 -0.98 33.12 5.12
C LEU A 587 -0.06 34.07 4.34
N ASP A 588 1.25 33.91 4.52
CA ASP A 588 2.28 34.53 3.69
C ASP A 588 2.34 33.86 2.31
N VAL A 589 2.94 34.54 1.33
CA VAL A 589 3.17 33.98 -0.03
C VAL A 589 4.64 33.63 -0.21
N LEU A 590 4.91 32.33 -0.32
CA LEU A 590 6.22 31.79 -0.71
C LEU A 590 6.35 31.78 -2.24
N VAL A 591 7.51 32.18 -2.76
CA VAL A 591 7.81 32.14 -4.20
C VAL A 591 9.16 31.48 -4.46
N GLY A 592 9.15 30.38 -5.22
CA GLY A 592 10.34 29.73 -5.74
C GLY A 592 10.62 30.07 -7.20
N ALA A 593 11.89 30.33 -7.54
CA ALA A 593 12.30 30.57 -8.91
C ALA A 593 12.18 29.29 -9.77
N GLY A 594 11.72 29.43 -11.01
CA GLY A 594 11.62 28.34 -11.98
C GLY A 594 12.94 28.04 -12.72
N TYR A 595 12.81 27.54 -13.95
CA TYR A 595 13.97 27.03 -14.71
C TYR A 595 14.96 28.13 -15.10
N GLY A 596 16.24 27.93 -14.77
CA GLY A 596 17.32 28.90 -14.92
C GLY A 596 17.58 29.74 -13.66
N GLY A 597 16.59 29.90 -12.77
CA GLY A 597 16.71 30.74 -11.57
C GLY A 597 17.46 30.09 -10.40
N GLY A 598 17.65 28.76 -10.46
CA GLY A 598 18.20 27.97 -9.36
C GLY A 598 17.24 27.84 -8.18
N PRO A 599 17.67 27.24 -7.06
CA PRO A 599 16.83 26.99 -5.89
C PRO A 599 16.58 28.26 -5.04
N ARG A 600 16.44 29.43 -5.69
CA ARG A 600 16.16 30.71 -5.05
C ARG A 600 14.71 30.76 -4.58
N LEU A 601 14.51 31.17 -3.33
CA LEU A 601 13.22 31.53 -2.78
C LEU A 601 13.17 33.01 -2.39
N ALA A 602 11.97 33.57 -2.39
CA ALA A 602 11.58 34.79 -1.71
C ALA A 602 10.25 34.55 -0.95
N MET A 603 10.00 35.31 0.11
CA MET A 603 8.84 35.10 1.00
C MET A 603 8.21 36.45 1.34
N PHE A 604 6.91 36.59 1.12
CA PHE A 604 6.19 37.87 1.13
C PHE A 604 5.06 37.89 2.15
N ASP A 605 4.97 39.01 2.87
CA ASP A 605 4.07 39.24 3.98
C ASP A 605 2.60 39.23 3.53
N GLY A 606 1.82 38.30 4.08
CA GLY A 606 0.40 38.08 3.75
C GLY A 606 -0.47 39.35 3.87
N THR A 607 -0.20 40.22 4.86
CA THR A 607 -0.91 41.50 5.02
C THR A 607 -0.70 42.47 3.85
N THR A 608 0.33 42.24 3.02
CA THR A 608 0.79 43.19 1.99
C THR A 608 0.62 42.73 0.55
N VAL A 609 0.43 41.44 0.26
CA VAL A 609 0.45 40.90 -1.12
C VAL A 609 -0.70 41.35 -2.02
N THR A 610 -1.82 41.80 -1.43
CA THR A 610 -2.96 42.42 -2.12
C THR A 610 -2.89 43.96 -2.14
N THR A 611 -1.78 44.54 -1.67
CA THR A 611 -1.61 46.00 -1.49
C THR A 611 -0.52 46.57 -2.41
N SER A 612 -0.40 47.90 -2.46
CA SER A 612 0.70 48.60 -3.13
C SER A 612 2.05 48.54 -2.38
N SER A 613 2.09 47.95 -1.19
CA SER A 613 3.16 48.11 -0.20
C SER A 613 3.82 46.78 0.18
N LEU A 614 4.04 45.93 -0.83
CA LEU A 614 4.60 44.59 -0.70
C LEU A 614 5.86 44.53 0.19
N LYS A 615 5.78 43.77 1.29
CA LYS A 615 6.87 43.51 2.25
C LYS A 615 7.38 42.08 2.08
N LYS A 616 8.68 41.88 2.31
CA LYS A 616 9.27 40.55 2.52
C LYS A 616 9.39 40.27 4.01
N ILE A 617 9.09 39.04 4.42
CA ILE A 617 9.24 38.61 5.82
C ILE A 617 10.69 38.26 6.16
N ALA A 618 11.46 37.74 5.20
CA ALA A 618 12.89 37.47 5.36
C ALA A 618 13.67 37.60 4.03
N PRO A 619 15.01 37.62 4.06
CA PRO A 619 15.85 37.71 2.85
C PRO A 619 15.73 36.50 1.92
N ASP A 620 15.91 36.74 0.61
CA ASP A 620 16.03 35.69 -0.40
C ASP A 620 17.17 34.72 -0.09
N ARG A 621 16.95 33.42 -0.30
CA ARG A 621 17.92 32.34 0.00
C ARG A 621 17.91 31.23 -1.05
N PHE A 622 18.96 30.41 -1.05
CA PHE A 622 19.10 29.25 -1.93
C PHE A 622 19.05 27.96 -1.11
N VAL A 623 17.90 27.28 -1.09
CA VAL A 623 17.63 26.11 -0.22
C VAL A 623 18.34 24.80 -0.64
N PHE A 624 18.95 24.80 -1.82
CA PHE A 624 19.84 23.74 -2.29
C PHE A 624 21.07 24.38 -2.95
N GLU A 625 22.01 23.55 -3.40
CA GLU A 625 23.33 23.96 -3.88
C GLU A 625 23.21 25.08 -4.95
N PRO A 626 23.76 26.30 -4.75
CA PRO A 626 23.55 27.45 -5.64
C PRO A 626 24.08 27.32 -7.08
N SER A 627 24.68 26.19 -7.43
CA SER A 627 25.04 25.79 -8.81
C SER A 627 23.87 25.17 -9.58
N LEU A 628 22.85 24.64 -8.89
CA LEU A 628 21.65 24.07 -9.50
C LEU A 628 20.84 25.15 -10.22
N ARG A 629 20.21 24.80 -11.35
CA ARG A 629 19.44 25.75 -12.19
C ARG A 629 17.98 25.35 -12.41
N ASN A 630 17.53 24.23 -11.85
CA ASN A 630 16.23 23.63 -12.20
C ASN A 630 15.02 24.24 -11.44
N GLY A 631 15.28 25.18 -10.54
CA GLY A 631 14.30 25.62 -9.55
C GLY A 631 14.04 24.54 -8.49
N VAL A 632 13.01 24.77 -7.68
CA VAL A 632 12.47 23.83 -6.68
C VAL A 632 10.96 23.70 -6.85
N TYR A 633 10.34 22.71 -6.22
CA TYR A 633 8.93 22.76 -5.80
C TYR A 633 8.87 23.20 -4.34
N LEU A 634 7.75 23.74 -3.88
CA LEU A 634 7.58 24.23 -2.52
C LEU A 634 6.14 24.04 -2.02
N THR A 635 6.01 23.87 -0.71
CA THR A 635 4.77 23.86 0.07
C THR A 635 5.11 24.30 1.51
N SER A 636 4.12 24.41 2.39
CA SER A 636 4.33 24.90 3.77
C SER A 636 3.24 24.43 4.73
N GLY A 637 3.60 24.32 6.00
CA GLY A 637 2.74 23.91 7.12
C GLY A 637 3.60 23.63 8.35
N ASP A 638 3.05 23.77 9.56
CA ASP A 638 3.81 23.55 10.81
C ASP A 638 4.11 22.05 11.00
N LEU A 639 5.36 21.64 10.78
CA LEU A 639 5.79 20.24 10.90
C LEU A 639 6.21 19.87 12.33
N ASN A 640 6.31 20.84 13.25
CA ASN A 640 7.05 20.69 14.50
C ASN A 640 6.25 21.10 15.76
N GLY A 641 5.12 21.79 15.59
CA GLY A 641 4.16 22.14 16.63
C GLY A 641 4.48 23.43 17.39
N ASP A 642 5.27 24.34 16.80
CA ASP A 642 5.70 25.57 17.47
C ASP A 642 4.92 26.85 17.08
N GLY A 643 3.91 26.69 16.21
CA GLY A 643 2.93 27.71 15.83
C GLY A 643 3.26 28.47 14.55
N TYR A 644 4.31 28.09 13.82
CA TYR A 644 4.78 28.74 12.60
C TYR A 644 4.80 27.72 11.46
N SER A 645 4.33 28.10 10.27
CA SER A 645 4.34 27.22 9.11
C SER A 645 5.77 27.04 8.59
N ASP A 646 6.21 25.79 8.47
CA ASP A 646 7.57 25.48 8.00
C ASP A 646 7.69 25.57 6.48
N LEU A 647 8.92 25.82 6.02
CA LEU A 647 9.26 25.91 4.61
C LEU A 647 9.67 24.53 4.10
N ILE A 648 8.86 23.93 3.22
CA ILE A 648 9.06 22.56 2.73
C ILE A 648 9.34 22.60 1.23
N VAL A 649 10.48 22.05 0.80
CA VAL A 649 10.98 22.18 -0.58
C VAL A 649 11.40 20.86 -1.21
N GLY A 650 11.02 20.72 -2.49
CA GLY A 650 11.25 19.57 -3.33
C GLY A 650 12.25 19.85 -4.44
N GLY A 651 13.09 18.89 -4.79
CA GLY A 651 13.96 18.98 -5.98
C GLY A 651 13.17 19.29 -7.26
N GLY A 652 13.57 20.33 -8.00
CA GLY A 652 12.94 20.72 -9.27
C GLY A 652 13.19 19.72 -10.42
N PRO A 653 12.60 19.93 -11.62
CA PRO A 653 12.73 19.02 -12.77
C PRO A 653 14.19 18.75 -13.15
N GLY A 654 14.60 17.48 -13.25
CA GLY A 654 16.00 17.08 -13.44
C GLY A 654 16.79 16.89 -12.13
N GLY A 655 16.23 17.27 -10.98
CA GLY A 655 16.77 16.98 -9.65
C GLY A 655 16.28 15.63 -9.11
N GLY A 656 16.97 15.13 -8.07
CA GLY A 656 16.49 13.97 -7.30
C GLY A 656 15.17 14.26 -6.57
N PRO A 657 14.41 13.24 -6.14
CA PRO A 657 13.18 13.42 -5.38
C PRO A 657 13.47 13.75 -3.91
N ARG A 658 14.37 14.71 -3.67
CA ARG A 658 14.79 15.17 -2.35
C ARG A 658 13.70 16.07 -1.77
N VAL A 659 13.25 15.74 -0.57
CA VAL A 659 12.42 16.58 0.29
C VAL A 659 13.33 17.15 1.38
N TYR A 660 13.24 18.46 1.59
CA TYR A 660 14.00 19.17 2.61
C TYR A 660 13.09 20.22 3.26
N ALA A 661 13.11 20.34 4.58
CA ALA A 661 12.30 21.33 5.30
C ALA A 661 13.14 22.12 6.29
N LEU A 662 12.78 23.39 6.43
CA LEU A 662 13.41 24.38 7.30
C LEU A 662 12.36 25.01 8.22
N SER A 663 12.71 25.19 9.50
CA SER A 663 11.92 25.91 10.50
C SER A 663 11.47 27.27 9.98
N GLY A 664 10.17 27.49 9.83
CA GLY A 664 9.63 28.74 9.27
C GLY A 664 10.03 29.96 10.09
N LYS A 665 10.02 29.76 11.42
CA LYS A 665 10.34 30.73 12.47
C LYS A 665 11.82 31.11 12.53
N ASP A 666 12.73 30.13 12.59
CA ASP A 666 14.17 30.42 12.67
C ASP A 666 14.67 31.21 11.45
N LEU A 667 14.00 31.04 10.31
CA LEU A 667 14.26 31.76 9.06
C LEU A 667 13.87 33.25 9.09
N LEU A 668 13.19 33.74 10.13
CA LEU A 668 12.78 35.15 10.27
C LEU A 668 13.90 36.04 10.85
N PRO A 669 13.95 37.35 10.54
CA PRO A 669 14.96 38.27 11.06
C PRO A 669 15.05 38.35 12.59
N GLU A 670 13.93 38.31 13.28
CA GLU A 670 13.79 38.39 14.74
C GLU A 670 14.34 37.16 15.48
N PHE A 671 14.32 35.97 14.84
CA PHE A 671 14.93 34.75 15.36
C PHE A 671 16.34 34.50 14.80
N GLY A 672 16.80 35.34 13.86
CA GLY A 672 18.20 35.44 13.43
C GLY A 672 18.48 35.07 11.98
N ASN A 673 17.48 34.68 11.19
CA ASN A 673 17.62 34.15 9.82
C ASN A 673 18.44 32.84 9.76
N ALA A 674 18.26 31.94 10.73
CA ALA A 674 18.96 30.67 10.80
C ALA A 674 18.29 29.59 9.93
N GLU A 675 19.09 28.81 9.19
CA GLU A 675 18.61 27.66 8.42
C GLU A 675 18.59 26.40 9.30
N VAL A 676 17.60 26.29 10.18
CA VAL A 676 17.37 25.11 11.03
C VAL A 676 16.60 24.06 10.24
N ALA A 677 17.25 22.93 9.92
CA ALA A 677 16.65 21.84 9.18
C ALA A 677 15.81 20.92 10.07
N LEU A 678 14.57 20.64 9.64
CA LEU A 678 13.64 19.75 10.34
C LEU A 678 13.67 18.33 9.75
N LEU A 679 13.67 18.20 8.42
CA LEU A 679 13.81 16.92 7.71
C LEU A 679 14.61 17.08 6.40
N ASN A 680 15.23 15.99 5.94
CA ASN A 680 16.06 15.96 4.72
C ASN A 680 16.18 14.52 4.19
N PHE A 681 15.29 14.09 3.29
CA PHE A 681 15.24 12.71 2.80
C PHE A 681 14.96 12.63 1.28
N PHE A 682 14.95 11.42 0.72
CA PHE A 682 14.52 11.16 -0.66
C PHE A 682 13.21 10.38 -0.64
N ALA A 683 12.17 10.93 -1.25
CA ALA A 683 10.88 10.26 -1.40
C ALA A 683 10.91 9.33 -2.62
N GLY A 684 11.06 8.03 -2.39
CA GLY A 684 11.32 7.05 -3.45
C GLY A 684 12.78 7.01 -3.89
N ASP A 685 13.04 6.51 -5.10
CA ASP A 685 14.39 6.22 -5.59
C ASP A 685 15.28 7.48 -5.74
N PRO A 686 16.40 7.60 -4.97
CA PRO A 686 17.35 8.71 -5.06
C PRO A 686 18.03 8.85 -6.42
N ASN A 687 17.91 7.88 -7.32
CA ASN A 687 18.46 7.93 -8.68
C ASN A 687 17.49 8.55 -9.69
N GLN A 688 16.19 8.61 -9.42
CA GLN A 688 15.22 9.30 -10.28
C GLN A 688 15.57 10.78 -10.43
N ARG A 689 15.34 11.35 -11.61
CA ARG A 689 15.61 12.77 -11.90
C ARG A 689 14.35 13.56 -12.30
N GLY A 690 13.18 13.07 -11.92
CA GLY A 690 11.89 13.73 -12.21
C GLY A 690 11.62 14.99 -11.36
N GLY A 691 12.45 15.28 -10.36
CA GLY A 691 12.07 16.13 -9.23
C GLY A 691 11.00 15.48 -8.35
N VAL A 692 10.38 16.24 -7.44
CA VAL A 692 9.31 15.76 -6.55
C VAL A 692 8.26 16.85 -6.32
N ARG A 693 6.97 16.48 -6.34
CA ARG A 693 5.84 17.40 -6.11
C ARG A 693 5.37 17.23 -4.67
N LEU A 694 5.03 18.32 -3.99
CA LEU A 694 4.73 18.33 -2.56
C LEU A 694 3.44 19.12 -2.28
N SER A 695 2.65 18.66 -1.33
CA SER A 695 1.60 19.41 -0.63
C SER A 695 1.67 19.03 0.85
N ALA A 696 1.44 19.96 1.77
CA ALA A 696 1.49 19.72 3.21
C ALA A 696 0.24 20.27 3.90
N ARG A 697 -0.32 19.50 4.84
CA ARG A 697 -1.52 19.84 5.62
C ARG A 697 -1.70 18.83 6.75
N ASP A 698 -2.40 19.19 7.81
CA ASP A 698 -2.88 18.19 8.78
C ASP A 698 -3.84 17.21 8.06
N LEU A 699 -3.46 15.93 8.04
CA LEU A 699 -4.23 14.83 7.47
C LEU A 699 -4.67 13.81 8.54
N ASN A 700 -4.48 14.07 9.84
CA ASN A 700 -4.80 13.09 10.88
C ASN A 700 -5.58 13.67 12.08
N GLY A 701 -5.51 15.00 12.29
CA GLY A 701 -6.21 15.75 13.33
C GLY A 701 -5.39 16.05 14.59
N ASP A 702 -4.07 15.78 14.59
CA ASP A 702 -3.18 16.07 15.72
C ASP A 702 -2.68 17.53 15.79
N GLY A 703 -2.95 18.33 14.76
CA GLY A 703 -2.53 19.74 14.67
C GLY A 703 -1.16 19.95 14.05
N LEU A 704 -0.48 18.90 13.56
CA LEU A 704 0.77 18.98 12.81
C LEU A 704 0.52 18.78 11.32
N ALA A 705 1.37 19.35 10.47
CA ALA A 705 1.26 19.19 9.02
C ALA A 705 1.91 17.87 8.56
N ASP A 706 1.10 17.00 7.99
CA ASP A 706 1.53 15.81 7.26
C ASP A 706 1.94 16.17 5.82
N LEU A 707 2.68 15.29 5.15
CA LEU A 707 3.23 15.54 3.81
C LEU A 707 2.67 14.57 2.77
N VAL A 708 2.05 15.12 1.71
CA VAL A 708 1.70 14.40 0.48
C VAL A 708 2.77 14.63 -0.57
N VAL A 709 3.26 13.54 -1.15
CA VAL A 709 4.33 13.55 -2.16
C VAL A 709 3.84 12.93 -3.46
N GLY A 710 3.90 13.71 -4.54
CA GLY A 710 3.63 13.24 -5.90
C GLY A 710 4.90 12.81 -6.63
N GLY A 711 4.89 11.60 -7.21
CA GLY A 711 5.98 11.08 -8.03
C GLY A 711 6.32 12.04 -9.19
N GLY A 712 7.62 12.30 -9.38
CA GLY A 712 8.10 13.25 -10.40
C GLY A 712 7.98 12.77 -11.85
N THR A 713 8.41 13.62 -12.80
CA THR A 713 8.35 13.30 -14.22
C THR A 713 9.10 12.01 -14.55
N GLY A 714 8.41 11.01 -15.10
CA GLY A 714 8.97 9.70 -15.44
C GLY A 714 9.02 8.69 -14.29
N ALA A 715 8.57 9.07 -13.09
CA ALA A 715 8.33 8.14 -11.98
C ALA A 715 6.95 7.47 -12.13
N SER A 716 6.69 6.44 -11.33
CA SER A 716 5.33 5.89 -11.19
C SER A 716 4.34 6.98 -10.76
N ALA A 717 3.18 7.04 -11.41
CA ALA A 717 2.13 8.02 -11.15
C ALA A 717 1.36 7.70 -9.85
N LYS A 718 2.06 7.82 -8.72
CA LYS A 718 1.58 7.56 -7.37
C LYS A 718 1.73 8.80 -6.49
N ALA A 719 0.80 8.92 -5.53
CA ALA A 719 0.93 9.81 -4.40
C ALA A 719 1.28 8.98 -3.16
N THR A 720 2.17 9.52 -2.32
CA THR A 720 2.64 8.91 -1.07
C THR A 720 2.38 9.88 0.08
N ILE A 721 1.87 9.38 1.19
CA ILE A 721 1.62 10.14 2.42
C ILE A 721 2.69 9.77 3.45
N TYR A 722 3.19 10.78 4.14
CA TYR A 722 4.05 10.69 5.31
C TYR A 722 3.37 11.47 6.44
N LEU A 723 2.89 10.76 7.47
CA LEU A 723 2.32 11.36 8.66
C LEU A 723 3.46 11.75 9.63
N ASN A 724 3.32 12.88 10.33
CA ASN A 724 4.34 13.35 11.29
C ASN A 724 5.79 13.33 10.75
N PRO A 725 6.08 13.90 9.55
CA PRO A 725 7.25 13.57 8.74
C PRO A 725 8.62 14.01 9.33
N VAL A 726 8.62 14.73 10.45
CA VAL A 726 9.82 15.08 11.24
C VAL A 726 10.23 13.95 12.19
N ASN A 727 9.26 13.14 12.65
CA ASN A 727 9.48 12.04 13.58
C ASN A 727 9.78 10.72 12.85
N ASP A 728 9.08 10.44 11.74
CA ASP A 728 9.34 9.28 10.87
C ASP A 728 9.29 9.71 9.39
N THR A 729 10.17 9.16 8.56
CA THR A 729 10.19 9.40 7.10
C THR A 729 9.93 8.12 6.29
N THR A 730 9.38 7.09 6.94
CA THR A 730 8.73 5.96 6.25
C THR A 730 7.33 6.36 5.78
N ALA A 731 6.82 5.68 4.76
CA ALA A 731 5.58 6.06 4.08
C ALA A 731 4.37 5.27 4.62
N ASP A 732 3.45 5.95 5.31
CA ASP A 732 2.23 5.36 5.87
C ASP A 732 1.30 4.78 4.80
N THR A 733 1.24 5.44 3.63
CA THR A 733 0.36 5.04 2.53
C THR A 733 0.93 5.48 1.19
N THR A 734 0.76 4.65 0.16
CA THR A 734 1.06 5.00 -1.24
C THR A 734 -0.01 4.43 -2.15
N PHE A 735 -0.57 5.26 -3.04
CA PHE A 735 -1.67 4.90 -3.92
C PHE A 735 -1.46 5.43 -5.34
N ALA A 736 -2.01 4.73 -6.34
CA ALA A 736 -1.98 5.12 -7.75
C ALA A 736 -3.33 5.72 -8.17
N PRO A 737 -3.53 7.06 -8.06
CA PRO A 737 -4.84 7.68 -8.23
C PRO A 737 -5.47 7.51 -9.62
N PHE A 738 -4.65 7.27 -10.64
CA PHE A 738 -5.09 7.07 -12.03
C PHE A 738 -4.96 5.62 -12.52
N GLY A 739 -4.69 4.69 -11.60
CA GLY A 739 -4.41 3.28 -11.89
C GLY A 739 -2.92 2.95 -11.90
N GLU A 740 -2.61 1.67 -11.66
CA GLU A 740 -1.25 1.13 -11.67
C GLU A 740 -0.64 1.10 -13.08
N GLY A 741 0.69 1.02 -13.17
CA GLY A 741 1.42 0.89 -14.44
C GLY A 741 1.60 2.19 -15.25
N LEU A 742 1.17 3.34 -14.73
CA LEU A 742 1.46 4.65 -15.31
C LEU A 742 2.80 5.21 -14.79
N PHE A 743 3.66 5.68 -15.70
CA PHE A 743 5.03 6.14 -15.41
C PHE A 743 5.30 7.59 -15.84
N THR A 744 4.31 8.47 -15.68
CA THR A 744 4.43 9.91 -15.96
C THR A 744 4.73 10.75 -14.71
N GLY A 745 4.20 10.36 -13.55
CA GLY A 745 4.19 11.15 -12.32
C GLY A 745 2.82 11.76 -12.01
N VAL A 746 2.71 12.49 -10.89
CA VAL A 746 1.49 13.24 -10.50
C VAL A 746 1.82 14.55 -9.78
N PHE A 747 0.93 15.53 -9.94
CA PHE A 747 0.81 16.67 -9.01
C PHE A 747 -0.13 16.31 -7.85
N VAL A 748 0.08 16.96 -6.71
CA VAL A 748 -0.70 16.83 -5.47
C VAL A 748 -0.99 18.23 -4.93
N GLY A 749 -2.10 18.42 -4.21
CA GLY A 749 -2.59 19.71 -3.69
C GLY A 749 -3.88 19.57 -2.90
#